data_AF-A0AAW1HSD1-F1
#
_entry.id   AF-A0AAW1HSD1-F1
#
_cell.length_a   1.000
_cell.length_b   1.000
_cell.length_c   1.000
_cell.angle_alpha   90.00
_cell.angle_beta   90.00
_cell.angle_gamma   90.00
#
_symmetry.space_group_name_H-M   'P 1'
#
loop_
_entity.id
_entity.type
_entity.pdbx_description
1 polymer ?
#
loop_
_entity_poly.entity_id
_entity_poly.type
_entity_poly.pdbx_seq_one_letter_code
_entity_poly.pdbx_strand_id
1 'polypeptide(L)'
;MTEGSNTSEDLWNPYKELLRIVTSFLSNQAEHKSFSQFENILKKHKQNFFSLLQNPPKNAKSREELKKGMEDGINIRGRGAQTLSKELYQETIILSDMYDLNEFAALDLLCTAQMQIPFYPGLPRGLIAVLLYYDGRKCLLSALRALVQCRKGIAWSLKVSSETERFVTAYTDQLMENGIFNRIFELLKTLDLSKELEMLQQNVALGGPRHQKQVIELFNSIRLLLSDIVFLWSTHCGLPKQTTINLISYLKELKLEEESTGTLDNVNLYLLGALLSAIDLSILHTREDAEEVVQSLPILSEFGFVEGVANELLPEKEELKLEEESTGTLDNVNLYLLGALLSAIDLSILHTREDAEEVVQSLPILSEFGFVEGVANELLPEKEVWATDGLHAVAMYAFSIFLSSLRSLSQSQNLHDVLERESQFIDVAIEKKVFRFLYNIVLENQLIYTEEILYKKMHHLLTDFIVQMFSKVKEMRIKADESARTMQANAQHGIEAPNNLPKHFEDFLYYISKFYEKDPLNLHLMLDYWCSFDNSSKENIRVPTKSVSLFKFVKLAGDMIPATLFVPYLNMLASLSNCQQAARYCFNMLKQASPGCNNTLTWEHFFMSFSQYYTNLRQEMPPINDTVYRQRTIYHKGITPQEVQGLHAVLRLIRIIAVNDDFSRLALCEHPGWAPLTVLLGLVSCSVPIPLKSDILLTLAALSKSPETANQMWNNLETSQILVTIPSTSSYQPRGIQTELDEIETRLETYPLTRGLLKLLDTLTDSGIPRTLGAGPRIPGFDPYFTFIVNSVFLKCNSRPYKNPDEKWEITGMCLKLFEKFIQHYSPEMSDFQNAVAPNQFNSPPGYHVMVQMNTKSDVLNLILAIVNEGINIFDSYKPISGQKYVEECILSCLNIMERCLALQAKFYNLLSSSPCSVPMTTFSKLLLSVNPRTNNP
;
A
#
# COMPACT_ATOMS: atom_id res chain seq x y z
N MET A 1 13.15 12.42 61.07
CA MET A 1 14.33 12.06 60.27
C MET A 1 13.83 11.24 59.10
N THR A 2 13.97 11.81 57.91
CA THR A 2 13.40 11.42 56.62
C THR A 2 14.33 10.42 55.92
N GLU A 3 13.94 9.15 55.81
CA GLU A 3 14.52 8.24 54.83
C GLU A 3 13.74 8.39 53.51
N GLY A 4 14.28 9.20 52.60
CA GLY A 4 13.79 9.27 51.22
C GLY A 4 14.06 7.94 50.54
N SER A 5 13.03 7.39 49.87
CA SER A 5 13.17 6.20 49.04
C SER A 5 14.15 6.47 47.88
N ASN A 6 15.39 6.00 48.05
CA ASN A 6 16.50 6.07 47.09
C ASN A 6 16.16 5.31 45.80
N THR A 7 15.82 6.03 44.72
CA THR A 7 15.60 5.48 43.37
C THR A 7 16.86 5.60 42.53
N SER A 8 17.24 4.54 41.81
CA SER A 8 18.39 4.49 40.87
C SER A 8 18.25 5.54 39.75
N GLU A 9 19.38 6.08 39.30
CA GLU A 9 19.50 7.04 38.18
C GLU A 9 19.70 6.34 36.82
N ASP A 10 19.44 5.03 36.76
CA ASP A 10 19.45 4.24 35.53
C ASP A 10 18.51 4.86 34.48
N LEU A 11 19.05 5.09 33.27
CA LEU A 11 18.34 5.71 32.15
C LEU A 11 17.50 4.73 31.32
N TRP A 12 17.43 3.45 31.70
CA TRP A 12 16.68 2.44 30.95
C TRP A 12 15.61 1.72 31.78
N ASN A 13 15.98 1.04 32.87
CA ASN A 13 15.03 0.23 33.64
C ASN A 13 13.81 1.03 34.16
N PRO A 14 13.97 2.25 34.74
CA PRO A 14 12.84 3.03 35.22
C PRO A 14 11.89 3.46 34.10
N TYR A 15 12.40 3.77 32.91
CA TYR A 15 11.57 4.16 31.77
C TYR A 15 10.85 2.96 31.14
N LYS A 16 11.50 1.79 31.07
CA LYS A 16 10.83 0.53 30.70
C LYS A 16 9.71 0.18 31.66
N GLU A 17 9.96 0.31 32.97
CA GLU A 17 8.94 0.06 33.99
C GLU A 17 7.77 1.04 33.86
N LEU A 18 8.05 2.34 33.71
CA LEU A 18 7.05 3.38 33.49
C LEU A 18 6.17 3.05 32.27
N LEU A 19 6.79 2.79 31.10
CA LEU A 19 6.06 2.45 29.89
C LEU A 19 5.19 1.20 30.09
N ARG A 20 5.75 0.14 30.69
CA ARG A 20 5.03 -1.10 30.97
C ARG A 20 3.83 -0.85 31.87
N ILE A 21 3.97 -0.08 32.94
CA ILE A 21 2.86 0.22 33.86
C ILE A 21 1.79 1.07 33.15
N VAL A 22 2.19 2.14 32.46
CA VAL A 22 1.27 3.04 31.75
C VAL A 22 0.49 2.28 30.67
N THR A 23 1.18 1.60 29.76
CA THR A 23 0.53 0.83 28.68
C THR A 23 -0.36 -0.28 29.23
N SER A 24 0.10 -1.01 30.25
CA SER A 24 -0.67 -2.08 30.86
C SER A 24 -1.92 -1.56 31.57
N PHE A 25 -1.86 -0.37 32.19
CA PHE A 25 -3.03 0.25 32.86
C PHE A 25 -4.04 0.80 31.85
N LEU A 26 -3.56 1.33 30.72
CA LEU A 26 -4.40 1.89 29.66
C LEU A 26 -4.95 0.84 28.67
N SER A 27 -4.33 -0.35 28.61
CA SER A 27 -4.85 -1.48 27.84
C SER A 27 -5.97 -2.20 28.61
N ASN A 28 -7.05 -2.56 27.91
CA ASN A 28 -8.29 -3.22 28.37
C ASN A 28 -8.12 -4.60 29.06
N GLN A 29 -6.93 -4.97 29.54
CA GLN A 29 -6.56 -6.32 29.96
C GLN A 29 -6.36 -6.52 31.47
N ALA A 30 -6.83 -5.63 32.35
CA ALA A 30 -6.88 -5.98 33.78
C ALA A 30 -7.90 -5.17 34.58
N GLU A 31 -9.01 -5.80 34.93
CA GLU A 31 -10.07 -5.28 35.82
C GLU A 31 -9.63 -5.12 37.30
N HIS A 32 -8.36 -5.36 37.63
CA HIS A 32 -7.86 -5.42 39.02
C HIS A 32 -6.53 -4.67 39.27
N LYS A 33 -6.28 -3.53 38.61
CA LYS A 33 -5.06 -2.73 38.86
C LYS A 33 -5.34 -1.57 39.82
N SER A 34 -4.42 -1.38 40.77
CA SER A 34 -4.52 -0.29 41.74
C SER A 34 -4.23 1.06 41.11
N PHE A 35 -5.24 1.93 41.02
CA PHE A 35 -5.08 3.33 40.57
C PHE A 35 -3.98 4.05 41.36
N SER A 36 -3.82 3.75 42.65
CA SER A 36 -2.76 4.32 43.49
C SER A 36 -1.34 3.99 42.98
N GLN A 37 -1.12 2.82 42.37
CA GLN A 37 0.17 2.45 41.81
C GLN A 37 0.47 3.26 40.54
N PHE A 38 -0.55 3.47 39.70
CA PHE A 38 -0.46 4.30 38.50
C PHE A 38 -0.20 5.78 38.83
N GLU A 39 -0.91 6.30 39.83
CA GLU A 39 -0.70 7.67 40.31
C GLU A 39 0.71 7.86 40.88
N ASN A 40 1.17 6.93 41.72
CA ASN A 40 2.49 7.01 42.36
C ASN A 40 3.64 6.92 41.34
N ILE A 41 3.53 6.07 40.32
CA ILE A 41 4.58 5.96 39.29
C ILE A 41 4.66 7.25 38.46
N LEU A 42 3.52 7.87 38.11
CA LEU A 42 3.51 9.13 37.37
C LEU A 42 4.05 10.29 38.22
N LYS A 43 3.69 10.37 39.50
CA LYS A 43 4.27 11.35 40.43
C LYS A 43 5.79 11.21 40.52
N LYS A 44 6.32 9.98 40.60
CA LYS A 44 7.76 9.70 40.64
C LYS A 44 8.48 10.19 39.37
N HIS A 45 7.87 10.02 38.20
CA HIS A 45 8.47 10.37 36.90
C HIS A 45 8.10 11.78 36.39
N LYS A 46 7.41 12.59 37.20
CA LYS A 46 6.95 13.92 36.79
C LYS A 46 8.07 14.85 36.34
N GLN A 47 9.18 14.89 37.08
CA GLN A 47 10.33 15.71 36.69
C GLN A 47 10.95 15.27 35.36
N ASN A 48 10.98 13.97 35.07
CA ASN A 48 11.53 13.45 33.82
C ASN A 48 10.71 13.88 32.60
N PHE A 49 9.40 14.08 32.76
CA PHE A 49 8.56 14.66 31.71
C PHE A 49 8.72 16.18 31.60
N PHE A 50 8.87 16.90 32.71
CA PHE A 50 9.17 18.35 32.66
C PHE A 50 10.50 18.64 31.98
N SER A 51 11.56 17.90 32.33
CA SER A 51 12.90 18.04 31.76
C SER A 51 13.09 17.14 30.53
N LEU A 52 12.05 16.93 29.71
CA LEU A 52 11.99 15.91 28.66
C LEU A 52 13.34 15.68 27.93
N LEU A 53 13.83 14.43 27.97
CA LEU A 53 15.09 13.96 27.37
C LEU A 53 16.38 14.70 27.80
N GLN A 54 16.35 15.50 28.87
CA GLN A 54 17.55 16.10 29.45
C GLN A 54 18.36 15.06 30.22
N ASN A 55 19.67 15.03 29.97
CA ASN A 55 20.57 14.16 30.71
C ASN A 55 20.87 14.74 32.11
N PRO A 56 21.00 13.88 33.13
CA PRO A 56 21.64 14.27 34.38
C PRO A 56 23.06 14.80 34.10
N PRO A 57 23.43 16.01 34.56
CA PRO A 57 24.69 16.63 34.19
C PRO A 57 25.90 15.96 34.86
N LYS A 58 27.08 16.08 34.22
CA LYS A 58 28.36 15.65 34.77
C LYS A 58 28.64 16.25 36.15
N ASN A 59 29.33 15.49 36.99
CA ASN A 59 29.72 15.97 38.31
C ASN A 59 31.17 15.57 38.63
N ALA A 60 32.04 16.57 38.76
CA ALA A 60 33.45 16.37 39.05
C ALA A 60 33.68 15.54 40.33
N LYS A 61 32.82 15.66 41.35
CA LYS A 61 32.89 14.85 42.57
C LYS A 61 32.56 13.39 42.28
N SER A 62 31.52 13.12 41.50
CA SER A 62 31.15 11.76 41.08
C SER A 62 32.29 11.09 40.29
N ARG A 63 32.96 11.85 39.43
CA ARG A 63 34.12 11.39 38.65
C ARG A 63 35.32 11.04 39.54
N GLU A 64 35.60 11.86 40.55
CA GLU A 64 36.65 11.59 41.54
C GLU A 64 36.33 10.36 42.41
N GLU A 65 35.07 10.22 42.84
CA GLU A 65 34.60 9.06 43.61
C GLU A 65 34.73 7.76 42.82
N LEU A 66 34.35 7.77 41.54
CA LEU A 66 34.50 6.60 40.66
C LEU A 66 35.96 6.22 40.45
N LYS A 67 36.85 7.21 40.34
CA LYS A 67 38.29 6.97 40.24
C LYS A 67 38.84 6.31 41.51
N LYS A 68 38.43 6.76 42.70
CA LYS A 68 38.77 6.13 43.98
C LYS A 68 38.18 4.72 44.10
N GLY A 69 37.00 4.49 43.51
CA GLY A 69 36.36 3.17 43.46
C GLY A 69 37.12 2.07 42.75
N MET A 70 38.15 2.42 41.98
CA MET A 70 39.09 1.43 41.42
C MET A 70 40.04 0.85 42.47
N GLU A 71 40.33 1.58 43.55
CA GLU A 71 41.27 1.19 44.61
C GLU A 71 40.53 0.78 45.89
N ASP A 72 39.61 1.64 46.38
CA ASP A 72 38.95 1.50 47.68
C ASP A 72 37.58 0.80 47.61
N GLY A 73 37.07 0.58 46.39
CA GLY A 73 35.69 0.15 46.14
C GLY A 73 34.68 1.28 46.33
N ILE A 74 33.61 1.27 45.53
CA ILE A 74 32.48 2.20 45.68
C ILE A 74 31.21 1.46 46.08
N ASN A 75 30.38 2.11 46.88
CA ASN A 75 29.05 1.59 47.17
C ASN A 75 28.11 1.93 46.00
N ILE A 76 27.88 0.97 45.11
CA ILE A 76 26.94 1.12 44.00
C ILE A 76 25.53 0.90 44.57
N ARG A 77 24.64 1.88 44.37
CA ARG A 77 23.29 1.89 44.96
C ARG A 77 22.53 0.60 44.61
N GLY A 78 22.13 -0.17 45.62
CA GLY A 78 21.42 -1.45 45.45
C GLY A 78 22.28 -2.70 45.22
N ARG A 79 23.61 -2.55 45.02
CA ARG A 79 24.55 -3.67 44.80
C ARG A 79 25.66 -3.79 45.85
N GLY A 80 25.79 -2.83 46.76
CA GLY A 80 26.79 -2.82 47.82
C GLY A 80 28.16 -2.33 47.36
N ALA A 81 29.17 -2.48 48.23
CA ALA A 81 30.55 -2.10 47.91
C ALA A 81 31.15 -3.01 46.82
N GLN A 82 31.53 -2.43 45.69
CA GLN A 82 32.17 -3.12 44.57
C GLN A 82 33.41 -2.36 44.11
N THR A 83 34.49 -3.09 43.81
CA THR A 83 35.70 -2.53 43.19
C THR A 83 35.50 -2.44 41.69
N LEU A 84 35.74 -1.24 41.13
CA LEU A 84 35.58 -1.00 39.70
C LEU A 84 36.80 -1.50 38.92
N SER A 85 36.58 -2.32 37.90
CA SER A 85 37.63 -2.65 36.94
C SER A 85 38.07 -1.41 36.15
N LYS A 86 39.34 -1.37 35.75
CA LYS A 86 39.88 -0.28 34.93
C LYS A 86 39.13 -0.11 33.61
N GLU A 87 38.72 -1.22 32.99
CA GLU A 87 37.94 -1.24 31.75
C GLU A 87 36.56 -0.60 31.95
N LEU A 88 35.83 -1.01 32.99
CA LEU A 88 34.51 -0.46 33.30
C LEU A 88 34.58 1.04 33.64
N TYR A 89 35.60 1.47 34.39
CA TYR A 89 35.83 2.90 34.65
C TYR A 89 36.08 3.67 33.35
N GLN A 90 36.95 3.17 32.47
CA GLN A 90 37.23 3.84 31.19
C GLN A 90 35.99 3.94 30.30
N GLU A 91 35.21 2.86 30.16
CA GLU A 91 33.94 2.86 29.44
C GLU A 91 32.94 3.84 30.04
N THR A 92 32.84 3.91 31.38
CA THR A 92 31.96 4.85 32.10
C THR A 92 32.33 6.29 31.75
N ILE A 93 33.62 6.61 31.74
CA ILE A 93 34.11 7.93 31.41
C ILE A 93 33.84 8.28 29.95
N ILE A 94 34.09 7.35 29.01
CA ILE A 94 33.79 7.56 27.58
C ILE A 94 32.30 7.85 27.38
N LEU A 95 31.42 7.04 27.98
CA LEU A 95 29.97 7.20 27.85
C LEU A 95 29.47 8.50 28.49
N SER A 96 30.02 8.86 29.66
CA SER A 96 29.77 10.12 30.33
C SER A 96 30.20 11.31 29.47
N ASP A 97 31.40 11.27 28.90
CA ASP A 97 31.92 12.36 28.07
C ASP A 97 31.15 12.51 26.77
N MET A 98 30.83 11.39 26.11
CA MET A 98 30.10 11.31 24.84
C MET A 98 28.70 11.92 24.94
N TYR A 99 27.92 11.59 25.98
CA TYR A 99 26.54 12.06 26.14
C TYR A 99 26.37 13.25 27.08
N ASP A 100 27.45 13.83 27.58
CA ASP A 100 27.42 14.80 28.67
C ASP A 100 26.57 14.33 29.86
N LEU A 101 26.80 13.08 30.26
CA LEU A 101 25.99 12.35 31.22
C LEU A 101 26.72 12.21 32.56
N ASN A 102 25.98 12.29 33.66
CA ASN A 102 26.52 12.00 35.00
C ASN A 102 27.23 10.65 35.05
N GLU A 103 28.40 10.61 35.68
CA GLU A 103 29.24 9.43 35.65
C GLU A 103 28.60 8.21 36.36
N PHE A 104 27.77 8.41 37.40
CA PHE A 104 27.04 7.28 38.02
C PHE A 104 25.89 6.78 37.15
N ALA A 105 25.20 7.66 36.44
CA ALA A 105 24.17 7.26 35.47
C ALA A 105 24.80 6.47 34.30
N ALA A 106 25.97 6.89 33.82
CA ALA A 106 26.75 6.15 32.82
C ALA A 106 27.20 4.76 33.34
N LEU A 107 27.65 4.68 34.60
CA LEU A 107 28.03 3.41 35.23
C LEU A 107 26.83 2.48 35.38
N ASP A 108 25.69 2.97 35.87
CA ASP A 108 24.45 2.20 36.03
C ASP A 108 23.97 1.66 34.67
N LEU A 109 24.02 2.48 33.62
CA LEU A 109 23.66 2.07 32.26
C LEU A 109 24.58 0.95 31.73
N LEU A 110 25.90 1.03 31.95
CA LEU A 110 26.84 -0.04 31.60
C LEU A 110 26.62 -1.30 32.43
N CYS A 111 26.30 -1.15 33.71
CA CYS A 111 25.95 -2.26 34.60
C CYS A 111 24.67 -2.97 34.14
N THR A 112 23.70 -2.22 33.62
CA THR A 112 22.50 -2.76 32.99
C THR A 112 22.83 -3.43 31.67
N ALA A 113 23.65 -2.81 30.82
CA ALA A 113 24.13 -3.41 29.57
C ALA A 113 24.85 -4.75 29.78
N GLN A 114 25.66 -4.86 30.85
CA GLN A 114 26.31 -6.11 31.23
C GLN A 114 25.31 -7.24 31.51
N MET A 115 24.19 -6.92 32.18
CA MET A 115 23.12 -7.89 32.45
C MET A 115 22.35 -8.26 31.17
N GLN A 116 22.32 -7.36 30.18
CA GLN A 116 21.59 -7.56 28.93
C GLN A 116 22.37 -8.32 27.86
N ILE A 117 23.68 -8.55 28.03
CA ILE A 117 24.52 -9.30 27.06
C ILE A 117 23.88 -10.59 26.51
N PRO A 118 23.19 -11.44 27.31
CA PRO A 118 22.54 -12.65 26.78
C PRO A 118 21.50 -12.39 25.68
N PHE A 119 20.91 -11.19 25.62
CA PHE A 119 19.90 -10.80 24.63
C PHE A 119 20.52 -10.15 23.38
N TYR A 120 21.81 -9.82 23.40
CA TYR A 120 22.53 -9.15 22.32
C TYR A 120 23.79 -9.94 21.91
N PRO A 121 23.64 -11.14 21.33
CA PRO A 121 24.77 -12.00 21.00
C PRO A 121 25.70 -11.30 20.00
N GLY A 122 27.00 -11.31 20.29
CA GLY A 122 28.04 -10.73 19.44
C GLY A 122 28.28 -9.23 19.63
N LEU A 123 27.54 -8.55 20.52
CA LEU A 123 27.78 -7.15 20.85
C LEU A 123 28.51 -6.99 22.20
N PRO A 124 29.56 -6.14 22.28
CA PRO A 124 30.18 -5.79 23.55
C PRO A 124 29.28 -4.88 24.38
N ARG A 125 29.52 -4.86 25.70
CA ARG A 125 28.75 -4.07 26.69
C ARG A 125 28.57 -2.61 26.30
N GLY A 126 29.61 -1.93 25.81
CA GLY A 126 29.53 -0.52 25.40
C GLY A 126 28.52 -0.26 24.29
N LEU A 127 28.48 -1.11 23.25
CA LEU A 127 27.51 -0.98 22.15
C LEU A 127 26.08 -1.27 22.61
N ILE A 128 25.91 -2.19 23.57
CA ILE A 128 24.61 -2.45 24.20
C ILE A 128 24.17 -1.23 25.00
N ALA A 129 25.06 -0.59 25.76
CA ALA A 129 24.72 0.62 26.53
C ALA A 129 24.20 1.76 25.64
N VAL A 130 24.78 1.94 24.44
CA VAL A 130 24.29 2.88 23.42
C VAL A 130 22.84 2.55 23.00
N LEU A 131 22.53 1.28 22.73
CA LEU A 131 21.16 0.87 22.40
C LEU A 131 20.19 1.13 23.55
N LEU A 132 20.58 0.79 24.79
CA LEU A 132 19.75 1.00 25.97
C LEU A 132 19.50 2.49 26.25
N TYR A 133 20.47 3.36 25.96
CA TYR A 133 20.32 4.81 26.10
C TYR A 133 19.19 5.36 25.22
N TYR A 134 19.20 5.06 23.92
CA TYR A 134 18.12 5.51 23.02
C TYR A 134 16.80 4.79 23.28
N ASP A 135 16.83 3.48 23.57
CA ASP A 135 15.61 2.74 23.89
C ASP A 135 14.94 3.24 25.17
N GLY A 136 15.72 3.67 26.18
CA GLY A 136 15.20 4.30 27.39
C GLY A 136 14.45 5.62 27.09
N ARG A 137 15.07 6.48 26.28
CA ARG A 137 14.46 7.74 25.78
C ARG A 137 13.18 7.48 24.99
N LYS A 138 13.21 6.50 24.09
CA LYS A 138 12.04 6.03 23.35
C LYS A 138 10.93 5.55 24.29
N CYS A 139 11.26 4.82 25.36
CA CYS A 139 10.27 4.35 26.33
C CYS A 139 9.61 5.50 27.09
N LEU A 140 10.36 6.52 27.50
CA LEU A 140 9.82 7.72 28.15
C LEU A 140 8.82 8.45 27.23
N LEU A 141 9.19 8.68 25.97
CA LEU A 141 8.30 9.30 24.98
C LEU A 141 7.07 8.44 24.67
N SER A 142 7.25 7.12 24.55
CA SER A 142 6.14 6.20 24.30
C SER A 142 5.13 6.22 25.46
N ALA A 143 5.60 6.40 26.70
CA ALA A 143 4.73 6.57 27.85
C ALA A 143 3.97 7.89 27.79
N LEU A 144 4.65 9.01 27.45
CA LEU A 144 3.99 10.30 27.26
C LEU A 144 2.91 10.22 26.18
N ARG A 145 3.22 9.65 25.02
CA ARG A 145 2.29 9.41 23.92
C ARG A 145 1.04 8.64 24.38
N ALA A 146 1.21 7.57 25.14
CA ALA A 146 0.08 6.79 25.66
C ALA A 146 -0.80 7.61 26.62
N LEU A 147 -0.20 8.49 27.44
CA LEU A 147 -0.95 9.40 28.30
C LEU A 147 -1.76 10.42 27.48
N VAL A 148 -1.20 10.94 26.40
CA VAL A 148 -1.90 11.86 25.48
C VAL A 148 -3.12 11.20 24.86
N GLN A 149 -3.00 9.93 24.42
CA GLN A 149 -4.13 9.16 23.90
C GLN A 149 -5.24 8.93 24.95
N CYS A 150 -4.92 8.97 26.24
CA CYS A 150 -5.88 8.79 27.34
C CYS A 150 -6.51 10.11 27.82
N ARG A 151 -6.10 11.26 27.28
CA ARG A 151 -6.75 12.53 27.62
C ARG A 151 -8.23 12.49 27.26
N LYS A 152 -9.02 13.33 27.92
CA LYS A 152 -10.38 13.63 27.46
C LYS A 152 -10.30 14.41 26.16
N GLY A 153 -11.00 13.97 25.13
CA GLY A 153 -10.95 14.61 23.81
C GLY A 153 -12.01 14.10 22.85
N ILE A 154 -11.85 14.45 21.58
CA ILE A 154 -12.93 14.46 20.59
C ILE A 154 -12.80 13.29 19.60
N ALA A 155 -11.58 12.87 19.29
CA ALA A 155 -11.29 11.97 18.17
C ALA A 155 -11.47 10.47 18.53
N TRP A 156 -11.13 10.08 19.76
CA TRP A 156 -11.29 8.69 20.22
C TRP A 156 -11.66 8.63 21.71
N SER A 157 -12.02 7.45 22.21
CA SER A 157 -12.24 7.22 23.64
C SER A 157 -11.64 5.88 24.04
N LEU A 158 -10.75 5.90 25.03
CA LEU A 158 -10.23 4.67 25.63
C LEU A 158 -11.21 4.16 26.68
N LYS A 159 -11.37 2.83 26.79
CA LYS A 159 -12.20 2.19 27.83
C LYS A 159 -11.49 2.23 29.19
N VAL A 160 -11.31 3.41 29.75
CA VAL A 160 -10.70 3.65 31.07
C VAL A 160 -11.72 4.29 32.02
N SER A 161 -11.47 4.25 33.33
CA SER A 161 -12.35 4.91 34.29
C SER A 161 -12.31 6.43 34.11
N SER A 162 -13.45 7.10 34.35
CA SER A 162 -13.53 8.58 34.27
C SER A 162 -12.64 9.29 35.29
N GLU A 163 -12.26 8.61 36.38
CA GLU A 163 -11.26 9.10 37.34
C GLU A 163 -9.85 9.10 36.73
N THR A 164 -9.50 8.05 35.98
CA THR A 164 -8.20 7.94 35.29
C THR A 164 -8.07 8.99 34.20
N GLU A 165 -9.08 9.11 33.35
CA GLU A 165 -9.12 10.11 32.27
C GLU A 165 -8.97 11.53 32.83
N ARG A 166 -9.70 11.86 33.91
CA ARG A 166 -9.58 13.15 34.60
C ARG A 166 -8.19 13.38 35.18
N PHE A 167 -7.61 12.39 35.86
CA PHE A 167 -6.27 12.50 36.42
C PHE A 167 -5.22 12.69 35.33
N VAL A 168 -5.26 11.89 34.27
CA VAL A 168 -4.29 11.97 33.16
C VAL A 168 -4.42 13.30 32.44
N THR A 169 -5.65 13.79 32.21
CA THR A 169 -5.88 15.10 31.59
C THR A 169 -5.27 16.21 32.44
N ALA A 170 -5.59 16.28 33.74
CA ALA A 170 -5.00 17.28 34.65
C ALA A 170 -3.48 17.16 34.78
N TYR A 171 -2.94 15.95 34.78
CA TYR A 171 -1.50 15.71 34.81
C TYR A 171 -0.81 16.23 33.54
N THR A 172 -1.40 15.97 32.38
CA THR A 172 -0.84 16.39 31.08
C THR A 172 -1.06 17.88 30.80
N ASP A 173 -2.13 18.49 31.33
CA ASP A 173 -2.34 19.95 31.33
C ASP A 173 -1.21 20.67 32.09
N GLN A 174 -0.81 20.14 33.25
CA GLN A 174 0.34 20.68 33.97
C GLN A 174 1.64 20.58 33.16
N LEU A 175 1.85 19.52 32.37
CA LEU A 175 3.01 19.44 31.47
C LEU A 175 2.94 20.51 30.37
N MET A 176 1.75 20.72 29.81
CA MET A 176 1.50 21.75 28.79
C MET A 176 1.78 23.16 29.33
N GLU A 177 1.25 23.51 30.51
CA GLU A 177 1.49 24.79 31.17
C GLU A 177 2.97 25.04 31.48
N ASN A 178 3.75 23.98 31.73
CA ASN A 178 5.19 24.06 31.95
C ASN A 178 6.02 23.99 30.65
N GLY A 179 5.40 24.16 29.48
CA GLY A 179 6.10 24.37 28.22
C GLY A 179 6.63 23.11 27.54
N ILE A 180 5.98 21.95 27.74
CA ILE A 180 6.39 20.68 27.10
C ILE A 180 6.52 20.80 25.57
N PHE A 181 5.63 21.54 24.90
CA PHE A 181 5.67 21.73 23.46
C PHE A 181 6.89 22.53 23.01
N ASN A 182 7.27 23.58 23.75
CA ASN A 182 8.49 24.34 23.47
C ASN A 182 9.73 23.44 23.56
N ARG A 183 9.76 22.56 24.58
CA ARG A 183 10.82 21.57 24.74
C ARG A 183 10.84 20.56 23.60
N ILE A 184 9.68 20.09 23.12
CA ILE A 184 9.57 19.20 21.95
C ILE A 184 10.14 19.88 20.69
N PHE A 185 9.76 21.12 20.41
CA PHE A 185 10.25 21.86 19.25
C PHE A 185 11.77 22.11 19.33
N GLU A 186 12.30 22.44 20.51
CA GLU A 186 13.76 22.55 20.74
C GLU A 186 14.48 21.22 20.46
N LEU A 187 13.92 20.09 20.95
CA LEU A 187 14.48 18.77 20.71
C LEU A 187 14.47 18.40 19.23
N LEU A 188 13.40 18.72 18.49
CA LEU A 188 13.33 18.46 17.05
C LEU A 188 14.35 19.28 16.25
N LYS A 189 14.69 20.51 16.69
CA LYS A 189 15.79 21.31 16.09
C LYS A 189 17.18 20.77 16.41
N THR A 190 17.36 20.09 17.54
CA THR A 190 18.68 19.70 18.06
C THR A 190 19.03 18.22 17.83
N LEU A 191 18.03 17.35 17.69
CA LEU A 191 18.20 15.92 17.39
C LEU A 191 18.51 15.70 15.89
N ASP A 192 19.77 15.92 15.54
CA ASP A 192 20.34 15.78 14.21
C ASP A 192 21.02 14.40 14.07
N LEU A 193 20.49 13.55 13.19
CA LEU A 193 20.99 12.18 13.00
C LEU A 193 22.44 12.16 12.50
N SER A 194 22.79 13.10 11.60
CA SER A 194 24.12 13.15 11.00
C SER A 194 25.17 13.48 12.06
N LYS A 195 24.90 14.48 12.91
CA LYS A 195 25.77 14.81 14.04
C LYS A 195 25.86 13.69 15.06
N GLU A 196 24.74 13.00 15.33
CA GLU A 196 24.71 11.89 16.27
C GLU A 196 25.57 10.71 15.77
N LEU A 197 25.45 10.34 14.50
CA LEU A 197 26.25 9.28 13.90
C LEU A 197 27.74 9.63 13.85
N GLU A 198 28.08 10.88 13.55
CA GLU A 198 29.47 11.34 13.55
C GLU A 198 30.08 11.26 14.96
N MET A 199 29.34 11.69 15.98
CA MET A 199 29.74 11.62 17.39
C MET A 199 29.94 10.17 17.85
N LEU A 200 29.02 9.25 17.50
CA LEU A 200 29.17 7.83 17.83
C LEU A 200 30.35 7.20 17.08
N GLN A 201 30.60 7.58 15.82
CA GLN A 201 31.71 7.08 15.03
C GLN A 201 33.05 7.52 15.63
N GLN A 202 33.18 8.79 16.02
CA GLN A 202 34.39 9.34 16.64
C GLN A 202 34.74 8.62 17.96
N ASN A 203 33.73 8.21 18.73
CA ASN A 203 33.90 7.51 20.01
C ASN A 203 33.93 5.97 19.88
N VAL A 204 33.99 5.43 18.65
CA VAL A 204 33.98 3.97 18.38
C VAL A 204 32.76 3.28 19.01
N ALA A 205 31.63 3.99 19.05
CA ALA A 205 30.37 3.59 19.65
C ALA A 205 29.34 3.09 18.60
N LEU A 206 29.77 2.89 17.35
CA LEU A 206 29.00 2.24 16.27
C LEU A 206 29.59 0.86 15.94
N GLY A 207 28.75 -0.16 16.01
CA GLY A 207 29.09 -1.54 15.64
C GLY A 207 28.96 -1.82 14.14
N GLY A 208 28.78 -3.10 13.81
CA GLY A 208 28.50 -3.53 12.44
C GLY A 208 27.12 -3.08 11.92
N PRO A 209 26.77 -3.38 10.65
CA PRO A 209 25.57 -2.88 9.98
C PRO A 209 24.26 -3.07 10.77
N ARG A 210 24.12 -4.22 11.45
CA ARG A 210 22.98 -4.50 12.33
C ARG A 210 22.83 -3.49 13.46
N HIS A 211 23.93 -3.21 14.18
CA HIS A 211 23.93 -2.27 15.30
C HIS A 211 23.67 -0.84 14.81
N GLN A 212 24.29 -0.46 13.70
CA GLN A 212 24.08 0.85 13.07
C GLN A 212 22.60 1.06 12.71
N LYS A 213 21.95 0.08 12.06
CA LYS A 213 20.51 0.15 11.77
C LYS A 213 19.68 0.27 13.06
N GLN A 214 19.97 -0.52 14.09
CA GLN A 214 19.23 -0.45 15.36
C GLN A 214 19.33 0.95 16.01
N VAL A 215 20.51 1.57 15.98
CA VAL A 215 20.70 2.94 16.48
C VAL A 215 19.90 3.94 15.65
N ILE A 216 19.99 3.88 14.31
CA ILE A 216 19.27 4.77 13.39
C ILE A 216 17.75 4.64 13.60
N GLU A 217 17.23 3.41 13.69
CA GLU A 217 15.80 3.15 13.92
C GLU A 217 15.33 3.69 15.28
N LEU A 218 16.11 3.52 16.34
CA LEU A 218 15.80 4.06 17.67
C LEU A 218 15.81 5.59 17.64
N PHE A 219 16.82 6.21 17.02
CA PHE A 219 16.94 7.66 16.91
C PHE A 219 15.79 8.27 16.12
N ASN A 220 15.50 7.72 14.93
CA ASN A 220 14.37 8.16 14.11
C ASN A 220 13.03 7.91 14.80
N SER A 221 12.88 6.81 15.55
CA SER A 221 11.69 6.56 16.39
C SER A 221 11.50 7.65 17.43
N ILE A 222 12.57 8.15 18.07
CA ILE A 222 12.49 9.22 19.08
C ILE A 222 11.98 10.51 18.43
N ARG A 223 12.57 10.91 17.30
CA ARG A 223 12.12 12.10 16.54
C ARG A 223 10.66 11.97 16.10
N LEU A 224 10.27 10.80 15.59
CA LEU A 224 8.91 10.52 15.16
C LEU A 224 7.90 10.56 16.32
N LEU A 225 8.26 9.99 17.48
CA LEU A 225 7.40 10.02 18.66
C LEU A 225 7.19 11.46 19.18
N LEU A 226 8.21 12.31 19.09
CA LEU A 226 8.08 13.72 19.47
C LEU A 226 7.04 14.43 18.61
N SER A 227 7.07 14.26 17.29
CA SER A 227 6.08 14.87 16.38
C SER A 227 4.69 14.22 16.50
N ASP A 228 4.63 12.89 16.65
CA ASP A 228 3.37 12.14 16.84
C ASP A 228 2.66 12.54 18.15
N ILE A 229 3.41 12.85 19.22
CA ILE A 229 2.82 13.40 20.45
C ILE A 229 2.10 14.72 20.17
N VAL A 230 2.70 15.64 19.39
CA VAL A 230 2.07 16.93 19.04
C VAL A 230 0.84 16.70 18.16
N PHE A 231 0.96 15.82 17.17
CA PHE A 231 -0.14 15.44 16.29
C PHE A 231 -1.33 14.88 17.05
N LEU A 232 -1.13 13.81 17.84
CA LEU A 232 -2.18 13.18 18.63
C LEU A 232 -2.85 14.15 19.60
N TRP A 233 -2.07 15.04 20.22
CA TRP A 233 -2.63 16.05 21.12
C TRP A 233 -3.54 17.01 20.37
N SER A 234 -3.08 17.50 19.21
CA SER A 234 -3.84 18.41 18.35
C SER A 234 -5.13 17.77 17.83
N THR A 235 -5.05 16.58 17.25
CA THR A 235 -6.23 15.86 16.73
C THR A 235 -7.25 15.55 17.82
N HIS A 236 -6.80 15.30 19.05
CA HIS A 236 -7.68 14.86 20.12
C HIS A 236 -8.28 16.00 20.95
N CYS A 237 -7.57 17.11 21.14
CA CYS A 237 -8.01 18.21 22.02
C CYS A 237 -7.79 19.61 21.42
N GLY A 238 -7.22 19.72 20.21
CA GLY A 238 -6.69 20.96 19.65
C GLY A 238 -5.37 21.40 20.31
N LEU A 239 -4.80 22.49 19.80
CA LEU A 239 -3.61 23.15 20.37
C LEU A 239 -3.98 24.57 20.84
N PRO A 240 -3.47 25.03 22.00
CA PRO A 240 -3.64 26.42 22.43
C PRO A 240 -3.03 27.42 21.45
N LYS A 241 -3.56 28.65 21.38
CA LYS A 241 -3.13 29.70 20.44
C LYS A 241 -1.61 29.87 20.36
N GLN A 242 -0.96 30.06 21.52
CA GLN A 242 0.48 30.30 21.55
C GLN A 242 1.28 29.09 21.07
N THR A 243 0.81 27.87 21.37
CA THR A 243 1.45 26.63 20.91
C THR A 243 1.31 26.49 19.40
N THR A 244 0.14 26.81 18.84
CA THR A 244 -0.12 26.82 17.39
C THR A 244 0.78 27.83 16.68
N ILE A 245 0.94 29.05 17.23
CA ILE A 245 1.87 30.06 16.71
C ILE A 245 3.32 29.55 16.75
N ASN A 246 3.75 28.95 17.87
CA ASN A 246 5.09 28.39 17.99
C ASN A 246 5.34 27.25 17.00
N LEU A 247 4.32 26.43 16.72
CA LEU A 247 4.36 25.39 15.69
C LEU A 247 4.52 26.00 14.29
N ILE A 248 3.76 27.05 13.96
CA ILE A 248 3.90 27.76 12.68
C ILE A 248 5.29 28.36 12.55
N SER A 249 5.81 29.02 13.59
CA SER A 249 7.16 29.57 13.62
C SER A 249 8.23 28.49 13.43
N TYR A 250 8.08 27.33 14.08
CA TYR A 250 8.95 26.17 13.84
C TYR A 250 8.91 25.74 12.37
N LEU A 251 7.70 25.60 11.79
CA LEU A 251 7.51 25.17 10.40
C LEU A 251 8.06 26.18 9.39
N LYS A 252 7.98 27.49 9.66
CA LYS A 252 8.57 28.55 8.83
C LYS A 252 10.10 28.51 8.79
N GLU A 253 10.74 28.11 9.89
CA GLU A 253 12.19 28.01 10.00
C GLU A 253 12.74 26.68 9.44
N LEU A 254 11.88 25.74 9.06
CA LEU A 254 12.31 24.46 8.49
C LEU A 254 13.02 24.67 7.16
N LYS A 255 14.24 24.14 7.08
CA LYS A 255 14.94 23.95 5.81
C LYS A 255 14.69 22.51 5.39
N LEU A 256 13.97 22.32 4.29
CA LEU A 256 13.82 21.01 3.69
C LEU A 256 15.19 20.58 3.16
N GLU A 257 15.69 19.44 3.60
CA GLU A 257 16.84 18.82 2.95
C GLU A 257 16.40 18.44 1.52
N GLU A 258 17.20 18.81 0.52
CA GLU A 258 16.99 18.42 -0.89
C GLU A 258 17.18 16.90 -1.03
N GLU A 259 16.25 16.11 -0.51
CA GLU A 259 16.10 14.73 -0.94
C GLU A 259 15.62 14.78 -2.40
N SER A 260 16.26 14.00 -3.27
CA SER A 260 15.99 13.92 -4.72
C SER A 260 14.55 13.53 -5.10
N THR A 261 13.66 13.40 -4.12
CA THR A 261 12.25 13.00 -4.22
C THR A 261 11.27 14.13 -3.86
N GLY A 262 11.73 15.27 -3.33
CA GLY A 262 10.84 16.37 -2.90
C GLY A 262 9.85 15.98 -1.78
N THR A 263 10.12 14.92 -1.03
CA THR A 263 9.21 14.37 -0.01
C THR A 263 9.54 14.87 1.39
N LEU A 264 8.55 15.43 2.09
CA LEU A 264 8.70 15.78 3.51
C LEU A 264 8.87 14.53 4.38
N ASP A 265 9.84 14.55 5.30
CA ASP A 265 10.04 13.47 6.27
C ASP A 265 8.82 13.29 7.19
N ASN A 266 8.63 12.07 7.73
CA ASN A 266 7.45 11.76 8.56
C ASN A 266 7.35 12.63 9.83
N VAL A 267 8.48 13.15 10.32
CA VAL A 267 8.51 14.04 11.49
C VAL A 267 7.78 15.33 11.18
N ASN A 268 8.21 16.02 10.12
CA ASN A 268 7.57 17.27 9.73
C ASN A 268 6.15 17.02 9.22
N LEU A 269 5.87 15.85 8.63
CA LEU A 269 4.52 15.47 8.21
C LEU A 269 3.54 15.44 9.39
N TYR A 270 3.92 14.82 10.50
CA TYR A 270 3.09 14.83 11.72
C TYR A 270 2.92 16.23 12.28
N LEU A 271 3.94 17.09 12.23
CA LEU A 271 3.84 18.47 12.69
C LEU A 271 2.90 19.31 11.83
N LEU A 272 2.94 19.13 10.51
CA LEU A 272 1.98 19.74 9.60
C LEU A 272 0.57 19.21 9.86
N GLY A 273 0.41 17.89 9.97
CA GLY A 273 -0.85 17.27 10.37
C GLY A 273 -1.37 17.81 11.70
N ALA A 274 -0.48 18.14 12.63
CA ALA A 274 -0.84 18.73 13.92
C ALA A 274 -1.36 20.16 13.76
N LEU A 275 -0.72 20.98 12.91
CA LEU A 275 -1.21 22.32 12.59
C LEU A 275 -2.58 22.25 11.93
N LEU A 276 -2.75 21.37 10.95
CA LEU A 276 -4.01 21.18 10.25
C LEU A 276 -5.11 20.69 11.18
N SER A 277 -4.80 19.73 12.06
CA SER A 277 -5.73 19.26 13.09
C SER A 277 -6.11 20.35 14.10
N ALA A 278 -5.22 21.31 14.38
CA ALA A 278 -5.50 22.39 15.33
C ALA A 278 -6.54 23.38 14.78
N ILE A 279 -6.71 23.43 13.46
CA ILE A 279 -7.70 24.27 12.77
C ILE A 279 -8.82 23.45 12.13
N ASP A 280 -8.82 22.12 12.31
CA ASP A 280 -9.81 21.23 11.72
C ASP A 280 -11.11 21.21 12.54
N LEU A 281 -12.23 21.35 11.84
CA LEU A 281 -13.58 21.26 12.39
C LEU A 281 -14.39 20.11 11.76
N SER A 282 -13.72 19.21 11.02
CA SER A 282 -14.34 18.08 10.33
C SER A 282 -15.15 17.18 11.28
N ILE A 283 -14.84 17.13 12.58
CA ILE A 283 -15.57 16.34 13.56
C ILE A 283 -17.08 16.63 13.63
N LEU A 284 -17.51 17.84 13.26
CA LEU A 284 -18.92 18.20 13.12
C LEU A 284 -19.68 17.22 12.22
N HIS A 285 -19.00 16.66 11.21
CA HIS A 285 -19.53 15.71 10.24
C HIS A 285 -19.68 14.27 10.79
N THR A 286 -19.07 13.97 11.94
CA THR A 286 -18.88 12.57 12.39
C THR A 286 -19.60 12.21 13.69
N ARG A 287 -20.01 13.19 14.51
CA ARG A 287 -20.59 12.95 15.85
C ARG A 287 -21.84 13.78 16.11
N GLU A 288 -22.91 13.14 16.59
CA GLU A 288 -24.17 13.81 16.94
C GLU A 288 -23.99 14.92 18.01
N ASP A 289 -23.12 14.70 19.01
CA ASP A 289 -22.80 15.65 20.10
C ASP A 289 -21.71 16.68 19.75
N ALA A 290 -21.32 16.79 18.47
CA ALA A 290 -20.13 17.56 18.09
C ALA A 290 -20.22 19.06 18.40
N GLU A 291 -21.40 19.68 18.44
CA GLU A 291 -21.54 21.13 18.67
C GLU A 291 -21.02 21.56 20.05
N GLU A 292 -21.50 20.90 21.12
CA GLU A 292 -21.03 21.15 22.49
C GLU A 292 -19.54 20.85 22.65
N VAL A 293 -19.06 19.82 21.95
CA VAL A 293 -17.68 19.36 22.01
C VAL A 293 -16.74 20.33 21.28
N VAL A 294 -17.14 20.85 20.11
CA VAL A 294 -16.33 21.74 19.27
C VAL A 294 -16.23 23.14 19.88
N GLN A 295 -17.26 23.61 20.59
CA GLN A 295 -17.18 24.84 21.39
C GLN A 295 -16.09 24.78 22.48
N SER A 296 -15.68 23.58 22.90
CA SER A 296 -14.60 23.41 23.87
C SER A 296 -13.19 23.41 23.25
N LEU A 297 -13.06 23.40 21.92
CA LEU A 297 -11.76 23.41 21.24
C LEU A 297 -11.10 24.78 21.30
N PRO A 298 -9.75 24.86 21.39
CA PRO A 298 -9.03 26.13 21.45
C PRO A 298 -9.36 27.11 20.31
N ILE A 299 -9.59 26.62 19.10
CA ILE A 299 -9.91 27.46 17.93
C ILE A 299 -11.18 28.31 18.13
N LEU A 300 -12.18 27.81 18.86
CA LEU A 300 -13.42 28.52 19.16
C LEU A 300 -13.47 29.11 20.58
N SER A 301 -12.85 28.44 21.55
CA SER A 301 -12.90 28.83 22.96
C SER A 301 -11.90 29.93 23.33
N GLU A 302 -10.75 30.03 22.65
CA GLU A 302 -9.74 31.06 22.93
C GLU A 302 -9.97 32.34 22.12
N PHE A 303 -10.12 33.46 22.81
CA PHE A 303 -10.32 34.76 22.18
C PHE A 303 -9.14 35.16 21.28
N GLY A 304 -9.45 35.56 20.04
CA GLY A 304 -8.45 36.01 19.07
C GLY A 304 -7.52 34.89 18.58
N PHE A 305 -7.91 33.62 18.72
CA PHE A 305 -7.16 32.48 18.16
C PHE A 305 -7.01 32.62 16.64
N VAL A 306 -8.13 32.74 15.93
CA VAL A 306 -8.18 32.83 14.46
C VAL A 306 -7.35 34.01 13.95
N GLU A 307 -7.54 35.20 14.52
CA GLU A 307 -6.77 36.39 14.16
C GLU A 307 -5.26 36.20 14.38
N GLY A 308 -4.86 35.59 15.51
CA GLY A 308 -3.45 35.35 15.81
C GLY A 308 -2.79 34.34 14.87
N VAL A 309 -3.49 33.25 14.56
CA VAL A 309 -3.01 32.24 13.60
C VAL A 309 -2.97 32.80 12.19
N ALA A 310 -3.99 33.55 11.76
CA ALA A 310 -4.03 34.18 10.45
C ALA A 310 -2.88 35.17 10.28
N ASN A 311 -2.64 36.04 11.27
CA ASN A 311 -1.53 37.00 11.24
C ASN A 311 -0.16 36.30 11.17
N GLU A 312 0.00 35.17 11.85
CA GLU A 312 1.22 34.38 11.78
C GLU A 312 1.36 33.67 10.42
N LEU A 313 0.28 33.26 9.75
CA LEU A 313 0.34 32.62 8.44
C LEU A 313 0.54 33.61 7.27
N LEU A 314 0.20 34.89 7.45
CA LEU A 314 0.38 35.89 6.41
C LEU A 314 1.87 36.02 6.04
N PRO A 315 2.22 35.97 4.74
CA PRO A 315 3.59 36.17 4.31
C PRO A 315 4.04 37.60 4.64
N GLU A 316 5.25 37.75 5.19
CA GLU A 316 5.96 39.03 5.07
C GLU A 316 6.15 39.29 3.57
N LYS A 317 5.88 40.51 3.09
CA LYS A 317 5.98 40.87 1.67
C LYS A 317 7.40 40.67 1.14
N GLU A 318 7.75 39.44 0.76
CA GLU A 318 8.91 39.12 -0.06
C GLU A 318 8.45 38.30 -1.25
N GLU A 319 8.85 38.75 -2.45
CA GLU A 319 8.61 38.05 -3.72
C GLU A 319 9.30 36.68 -3.68
N LEU A 320 8.51 35.64 -3.45
CA LEU A 320 8.96 34.25 -3.62
C LEU A 320 9.30 34.01 -5.09
N LYS A 321 10.60 33.98 -5.40
CA LYS A 321 11.11 33.38 -6.63
C LYS A 321 10.92 31.88 -6.54
N LEU A 322 9.86 31.39 -7.15
CA LEU A 322 9.65 29.95 -7.33
C LEU A 322 10.59 29.47 -8.43
N GLU A 323 11.55 28.62 -8.06
CA GLU A 323 12.32 27.84 -9.03
C GLU A 323 11.41 26.73 -9.60
N GLU A 324 11.47 26.54 -10.91
CA GLU A 324 10.74 25.49 -11.61
C GLU A 324 11.28 24.12 -11.16
N GLU A 325 10.59 23.46 -10.23
CA GLU A 325 10.86 22.07 -9.91
C GLU A 325 10.26 21.13 -10.96
N SER A 326 11.11 20.21 -11.39
CA SER A 326 10.85 19.15 -12.36
C SER A 326 9.74 18.21 -11.91
N THR A 327 8.98 17.72 -12.89
CA THR A 327 7.92 16.70 -12.78
C THR A 327 8.15 15.61 -11.72
N GLY A 328 7.19 15.41 -10.81
CA GLY A 328 7.04 14.14 -10.07
C GLY A 328 6.21 14.22 -8.79
N THR A 329 4.95 13.77 -8.85
CA THR A 329 4.02 13.45 -7.72
C THR A 329 3.70 14.57 -6.72
N LEU A 330 2.46 14.63 -6.22
CA LEU A 330 2.12 15.53 -5.11
C LEU A 330 2.75 15.00 -3.82
N ASP A 331 3.62 15.77 -3.19
CA ASP A 331 4.20 15.39 -1.90
C ASP A 331 3.11 15.27 -0.81
N ASN A 332 3.47 14.66 0.32
CA ASN A 332 2.53 14.41 1.40
C ASN A 332 2.02 15.72 2.03
N VAL A 333 2.84 16.78 2.02
CA VAL A 333 2.53 18.11 2.56
C VAL A 333 1.41 18.75 1.79
N ASN A 334 1.62 18.94 0.49
CA ASN A 334 0.64 19.59 -0.36
C ASN A 334 -0.64 18.75 -0.43
N LEU A 335 -0.55 17.42 -0.29
CA LEU A 335 -1.73 16.57 -0.15
C LEU A 335 -2.52 16.85 1.14
N TYR A 336 -1.86 16.95 2.29
CA TYR A 336 -2.56 17.27 3.55
C TYR A 336 -3.09 18.71 3.57
N LEU A 337 -2.34 19.68 3.04
CA LEU A 337 -2.81 21.06 2.87
C LEU A 337 -4.04 21.10 1.97
N LEU A 338 -4.02 20.38 0.85
CA LEU A 338 -5.17 20.21 -0.02
C LEU A 338 -6.33 19.54 0.74
N GLY A 339 -6.07 18.46 1.48
CA GLY A 339 -7.06 17.78 2.31
C GLY A 339 -7.71 18.70 3.35
N ALA A 340 -6.94 19.57 3.98
CA ALA A 340 -7.44 20.56 4.93
C ALA A 340 -8.29 21.63 4.25
N LEU A 341 -7.84 22.18 3.12
CA LEU A 341 -8.64 23.11 2.31
C LEU A 341 -9.98 22.48 1.91
N LEU A 342 -9.93 21.25 1.40
CA LEU A 342 -11.12 20.50 1.01
C LEU A 342 -12.06 20.29 2.21
N SER A 343 -11.52 20.03 3.40
CA SER A 343 -12.30 19.82 4.63
C SER A 343 -12.94 21.10 5.14
N ALA A 344 -12.26 22.25 5.01
CA ALA A 344 -12.79 23.56 5.41
C ALA A 344 -14.01 23.99 4.59
N ILE A 345 -14.13 23.52 3.35
CA ILE A 345 -15.27 23.78 2.44
C ILE A 345 -16.17 22.55 2.27
N ASP A 346 -16.11 21.59 3.18
CA ASP A 346 -17.00 20.43 3.17
C ASP A 346 -18.39 20.78 3.70
N LEU A 347 -19.42 20.39 2.96
CA LEU A 347 -20.81 20.43 3.43
C LEU A 347 -21.49 19.06 3.31
N SER A 348 -20.71 17.98 3.21
CA SER A 348 -21.23 16.62 3.09
C SER A 348 -22.08 16.20 4.31
N ILE A 349 -21.94 16.87 5.46
CA ILE A 349 -22.76 16.69 6.67
C ILE A 349 -24.26 16.80 6.39
N LEU A 350 -24.64 17.63 5.41
CA LEU A 350 -26.02 17.84 4.96
C LEU A 350 -26.71 16.57 4.48
N HIS A 351 -25.93 15.61 3.98
CA HIS A 351 -26.46 14.34 3.48
C HIS A 351 -26.52 13.26 4.56
N THR A 352 -25.93 13.52 5.74
CA THR A 352 -25.73 12.52 6.79
C THR A 352 -26.52 12.78 8.07
N ARG A 353 -26.96 14.02 8.32
CA ARG A 353 -27.59 14.43 9.58
C ARG A 353 -28.91 15.17 9.36
N GLU A 354 -29.83 15.02 10.31
CA GLU A 354 -31.14 15.68 10.28
C GLU A 354 -31.07 17.15 10.77
N ASP A 355 -30.13 17.46 11.67
CA ASP A 355 -29.84 18.80 12.23
C ASP A 355 -28.74 19.56 11.44
N ALA A 356 -28.36 19.03 10.28
CA ALA A 356 -27.18 19.50 9.54
C ALA A 356 -27.25 20.98 9.14
N GLU A 357 -28.44 21.54 8.92
CA GLU A 357 -28.61 22.95 8.55
C GLU A 357 -28.14 23.89 9.68
N GLU A 358 -28.47 23.58 10.94
CA GLU A 358 -28.07 24.37 12.10
C GLU A 358 -26.56 24.28 12.33
N VAL A 359 -26.02 23.06 12.23
CA VAL A 359 -24.57 22.80 12.36
C VAL A 359 -23.78 23.56 11.29
N VAL A 360 -24.23 23.51 10.03
CA VAL A 360 -23.56 24.20 8.93
C VAL A 360 -23.58 25.72 9.14
N GLN A 361 -24.67 26.31 9.62
CA GLN A 361 -24.74 27.75 9.93
C GLN A 361 -23.77 28.19 11.05
N SER A 362 -23.39 27.28 11.95
CA SER A 362 -22.42 27.55 13.01
C SER A 362 -20.95 27.52 12.55
N LEU A 363 -20.68 27.00 11.34
CA LEU A 363 -19.32 26.90 10.81
C LEU A 363 -18.72 28.31 10.55
N PRO A 364 -17.43 28.55 10.87
CA PRO A 364 -16.77 29.83 10.64
C PRO A 364 -16.94 30.37 9.21
N ILE A 365 -16.92 29.47 8.21
CA ILE A 365 -17.09 29.80 6.79
C ILE A 365 -18.45 30.45 6.47
N LEU A 366 -19.49 30.20 7.28
CA LEU A 366 -20.84 30.74 7.09
C LEU A 366 -21.28 31.71 8.20
N SER A 367 -20.75 31.57 9.41
CA SER A 367 -21.06 32.47 10.52
C SER A 367 -20.40 33.85 10.37
N GLU A 368 -19.26 33.94 9.67
CA GLU A 368 -18.57 35.20 9.43
C GLU A 368 -19.07 35.92 8.16
N PHE A 369 -19.50 37.18 8.34
CA PHE A 369 -19.98 38.00 7.25
C PHE A 369 -18.85 38.31 6.24
N GLY A 370 -19.09 37.98 4.97
CA GLY A 370 -18.16 38.27 3.86
C GLY A 370 -17.06 37.21 3.64
N PHE A 371 -16.98 36.16 4.47
CA PHE A 371 -15.93 35.13 4.34
C PHE A 371 -16.01 34.38 3.01
N VAL A 372 -17.19 33.86 2.65
CA VAL A 372 -17.42 33.14 1.38
C VAL A 372 -17.09 34.03 0.18
N GLU A 373 -17.44 35.32 0.23
CA GLU A 373 -17.12 36.27 -0.83
C GLU A 373 -15.61 36.55 -0.91
N GLY A 374 -14.93 36.63 0.23
CA GLY A 374 -13.47 36.70 0.32
C GLY A 374 -12.78 35.52 -0.34
N VAL A 375 -13.20 34.29 0.00
CA VAL A 375 -12.67 33.04 -0.61
C VAL A 375 -12.97 33.01 -2.10
N ALA A 376 -14.20 33.35 -2.51
CA ALA A 376 -14.57 33.39 -3.92
C ALA A 376 -13.68 34.35 -4.71
N ASN A 377 -13.41 35.55 -4.16
CA ASN A 377 -12.55 36.53 -4.81
C ASN A 377 -11.09 36.07 -4.89
N GLU A 378 -10.59 35.30 -3.92
CA GLU A 378 -9.23 34.75 -3.94
C GLU A 378 -9.05 33.62 -4.96
N LEU A 379 -10.10 32.82 -5.15
CA LEU A 379 -10.08 31.74 -6.15
C LEU A 379 -10.29 32.25 -7.59
N LEU A 380 -10.64 33.53 -7.80
CA LEU A 380 -10.83 34.07 -9.14
C LEU A 380 -9.51 34.07 -9.94
N PRO A 381 -9.55 33.74 -11.23
CA PRO A 381 -8.34 33.61 -12.06
C PRO A 381 -7.55 34.92 -12.24
N GLU A 382 -8.19 36.06 -11.98
CA GLU A 382 -7.66 37.40 -12.27
C GLU A 382 -6.83 37.99 -11.11
N LYS A 383 -6.79 37.35 -9.94
CA LYS A 383 -6.26 37.96 -8.71
C LYS A 383 -4.81 37.59 -8.39
N GLU A 384 -4.45 36.31 -8.37
CA GLU A 384 -3.07 35.85 -8.12
C GLU A 384 -2.70 34.61 -8.96
N VAL A 385 -1.42 34.51 -9.36
CA VAL A 385 -0.89 33.35 -10.09
C VAL A 385 -0.51 32.28 -9.06
N TRP A 386 -1.33 31.24 -8.93
CA TRP A 386 -0.96 30.06 -8.16
C TRP A 386 0.29 29.43 -8.77
N ALA A 387 1.25 29.03 -7.92
CA ALA A 387 2.46 28.31 -8.35
C ALA A 387 2.13 27.05 -9.16
N THR A 388 0.98 26.42 -8.87
CA THR A 388 0.50 25.23 -9.59
C THR A 388 -0.95 25.44 -10.03
N ASP A 389 -1.15 25.58 -11.34
CA ASP A 389 -2.48 25.65 -11.97
C ASP A 389 -3.38 24.46 -11.60
N GLY A 390 -2.79 23.30 -11.36
CA GLY A 390 -3.52 22.09 -10.96
C GLY A 390 -4.14 22.18 -9.56
N LEU A 391 -3.42 22.70 -8.57
CA LEU A 391 -3.96 22.89 -7.21
C LEU A 391 -5.06 23.95 -7.21
N HIS A 392 -4.87 25.03 -7.98
CA HIS A 392 -5.90 26.05 -8.20
C HIS A 392 -7.16 25.43 -8.81
N ALA A 393 -7.01 24.56 -9.81
CA ALA A 393 -8.13 23.87 -10.44
C ALA A 393 -8.88 22.95 -9.46
N VAL A 394 -8.18 22.23 -8.56
CA VAL A 394 -8.83 21.40 -7.53
C VAL A 394 -9.58 22.26 -6.51
N ALA A 395 -9.00 23.39 -6.09
CA ALA A 395 -9.65 24.32 -5.17
C ALA A 395 -10.95 24.91 -5.77
N MET A 396 -10.90 25.38 -7.02
CA MET A 396 -12.08 25.87 -7.73
C MET A 396 -13.13 24.78 -7.96
N TYR A 397 -12.70 23.56 -8.29
CA TYR A 397 -13.58 22.40 -8.43
C TYR A 397 -14.33 22.10 -7.13
N ALA A 398 -13.62 22.01 -6.00
CA ALA A 398 -14.23 21.76 -4.71
C ALA A 398 -15.13 22.92 -4.23
N PHE A 399 -14.70 24.16 -4.45
CA PHE A 399 -15.49 25.35 -4.12
C PHE A 399 -16.79 25.43 -4.93
N SER A 400 -16.77 25.02 -6.21
CA SER A 400 -18.00 24.96 -7.02
C SER A 400 -19.04 23.97 -6.47
N ILE A 401 -18.58 22.83 -5.93
CA ILE A 401 -19.46 21.83 -5.30
C ILE A 401 -19.98 22.35 -3.96
N PHE A 402 -19.14 23.03 -3.18
CA PHE A 402 -19.52 23.74 -1.96
C PHE A 402 -20.64 24.76 -2.23
N LEU A 403 -20.48 25.63 -3.24
CA LEU A 403 -21.51 26.60 -3.63
C LEU A 403 -22.81 25.92 -4.07
N SER A 404 -22.72 24.79 -4.77
CA SER A 404 -23.90 24.00 -5.18
C SER A 404 -24.64 23.42 -3.99
N SER A 405 -23.90 22.93 -2.99
CA SER A 405 -24.46 22.46 -1.71
C SER A 405 -25.13 23.62 -0.96
N LEU A 406 -24.49 24.79 -0.88
CA LEU A 406 -25.07 25.97 -0.25
C LEU A 406 -26.37 26.44 -0.90
N ARG A 407 -26.46 26.39 -2.23
CA ARG A 407 -27.68 26.79 -2.95
C ARG A 407 -28.89 25.97 -2.52
N SER A 408 -28.68 24.72 -2.09
CA SER A 408 -29.76 23.87 -1.58
C SER A 408 -30.25 24.26 -0.17
N LEU A 409 -29.44 24.99 0.60
CA LEU A 409 -29.70 25.42 1.98
C LEU A 409 -30.23 26.85 2.11
N SER A 410 -29.72 27.77 1.29
CA SER A 410 -29.87 29.21 1.54
C SER A 410 -31.13 29.81 0.90
N GLN A 411 -32.03 30.38 1.72
CA GLN A 411 -32.99 31.42 1.31
C GLN A 411 -32.42 32.85 1.49
N SER A 412 -31.16 32.99 1.90
CA SER A 412 -30.52 34.25 2.28
C SER A 412 -30.09 35.09 1.07
N GLN A 413 -30.60 36.33 0.97
CA GLN A 413 -30.33 37.28 -0.11
C GLN A 413 -28.84 37.70 -0.23
N ASN A 414 -28.03 37.50 0.81
CA ASN A 414 -26.65 38.02 0.90
C ASN A 414 -25.60 37.18 0.15
N LEU A 415 -25.89 35.93 -0.23
CA LEU A 415 -24.95 35.04 -0.94
C LEU A 415 -25.27 34.91 -2.44
N HIS A 416 -26.30 35.61 -2.93
CA HIS A 416 -26.83 35.42 -4.28
C HIS A 416 -25.77 35.65 -5.36
N ASP A 417 -25.00 36.74 -5.26
CA ASP A 417 -23.98 37.12 -6.24
C ASP A 417 -22.84 36.11 -6.36
N VAL A 418 -22.44 35.47 -5.24
CA VAL A 418 -21.39 34.43 -5.26
C VAL A 418 -21.94 33.11 -5.78
N LEU A 419 -23.18 32.76 -5.40
CA LEU A 419 -23.85 31.55 -5.91
C LEU A 419 -24.04 31.60 -7.43
N GLU A 420 -24.25 32.78 -8.04
CA GLU A 420 -24.32 32.91 -9.51
C GLU A 420 -22.99 32.58 -10.21
N ARG A 421 -21.85 32.76 -9.52
CA ARG A 421 -20.51 32.47 -10.06
C ARG A 421 -20.14 30.98 -10.02
N GLU A 422 -20.96 30.10 -9.45
CA GLU A 422 -20.72 28.64 -9.35
C GLU A 422 -20.28 28.03 -10.69
N SER A 423 -20.97 28.38 -11.79
CA SER A 423 -20.68 27.86 -13.13
C SER A 423 -19.32 28.31 -13.65
N GLN A 424 -18.90 29.54 -13.33
CA GLN A 424 -17.61 30.08 -13.74
C GLN A 424 -16.45 29.29 -13.11
N PHE A 425 -16.53 29.00 -11.80
CA PHE A 425 -15.47 28.24 -11.11
C PHE A 425 -15.30 26.83 -11.68
N ILE A 426 -16.40 26.12 -11.91
CA ILE A 426 -16.32 24.75 -12.45
C ILE A 426 -15.81 24.73 -13.89
N ASP A 427 -16.20 25.71 -14.72
CA ASP A 427 -15.75 25.79 -16.11
C ASP A 427 -14.24 26.04 -16.20
N VAL A 428 -13.73 26.98 -15.41
CA VAL A 428 -12.28 27.24 -15.34
C VAL A 428 -11.52 26.03 -14.81
N ALA A 429 -12.04 25.36 -13.77
CA ALA A 429 -11.39 24.15 -13.22
C ALA A 429 -11.29 23.03 -14.27
N ILE A 430 -12.35 22.82 -15.06
CA ILE A 430 -12.37 21.83 -16.14
C ILE A 430 -11.37 22.22 -17.25
N GLU A 431 -11.35 23.49 -17.66
CA GLU A 431 -10.41 24.01 -18.67
C GLU A 431 -8.95 23.87 -18.23
N LYS A 432 -8.67 24.10 -16.94
CA LYS A 432 -7.36 23.82 -16.31
C LYS A 432 -7.07 22.33 -16.09
N LYS A 433 -7.89 21.43 -16.63
CA LYS A 433 -7.70 19.96 -16.63
C LYS A 433 -7.66 19.33 -15.24
N VAL A 434 -8.54 19.77 -14.32
CA VAL A 434 -8.61 19.27 -12.94
C VAL A 434 -8.58 17.73 -12.82
N PHE A 435 -9.34 16.99 -13.64
CA PHE A 435 -9.38 15.52 -13.58
C PHE A 435 -8.06 14.87 -13.99
N ARG A 436 -7.35 15.45 -14.96
CA ARG A 436 -6.02 14.99 -15.39
C ARG A 436 -4.98 15.19 -14.30
N PHE A 437 -5.08 16.32 -13.59
CA PHE A 437 -4.23 16.63 -12.44
C PHE A 437 -4.51 15.66 -11.28
N LEU A 438 -5.78 15.46 -10.92
CA LEU A 438 -6.19 14.48 -9.92
C LEU A 438 -5.66 13.07 -10.25
N TYR A 439 -5.80 12.64 -11.50
CA TYR A 439 -5.35 11.32 -11.95
C TYR A 439 -3.81 11.15 -11.93
N ASN A 440 -3.04 12.08 -12.49
CA ASN A 440 -1.58 11.89 -12.66
C ASN A 440 -0.74 12.36 -11.46
N ILE A 441 -1.27 13.24 -10.62
CA ILE A 441 -0.47 13.93 -9.59
C ILE A 441 -1.00 13.62 -8.20
N VAL A 442 -2.30 13.83 -7.95
CA VAL A 442 -2.89 13.63 -6.62
C VAL A 442 -3.00 12.13 -6.28
N LEU A 443 -3.59 11.31 -7.16
CA LEU A 443 -3.79 9.87 -6.94
C LEU A 443 -2.52 8.99 -7.04
N GLU A 444 -1.36 9.56 -7.37
CA GLU A 444 -0.08 8.82 -7.25
C GLU A 444 0.35 8.67 -5.78
N ASN A 445 -0.07 9.61 -4.92
CA ASN A 445 0.28 9.60 -3.51
C ASN A 445 -0.49 8.50 -2.76
N GLN A 446 0.24 7.52 -2.21
CA GLN A 446 -0.35 6.36 -1.53
C GLN A 446 -1.10 6.72 -0.25
N LEU A 447 -0.83 7.89 0.36
CA LEU A 447 -1.52 8.34 1.58
C LEU A 447 -3.03 8.44 1.40
N ILE A 448 -3.51 8.77 0.19
CA ILE A 448 -4.94 8.82 -0.12
C ILE A 448 -5.63 7.49 0.16
N TYR A 449 -4.93 6.37 -0.01
CA TYR A 449 -5.49 5.03 0.16
C TYR A 449 -5.23 4.46 1.56
N THR A 450 -4.29 5.02 2.34
CA THR A 450 -4.00 4.55 3.70
C THR A 450 -4.73 5.36 4.78
N GLU A 451 -5.00 6.64 4.53
CA GLU A 451 -5.70 7.53 5.45
C GLU A 451 -7.20 7.57 5.16
N GLU A 452 -8.00 7.03 6.09
CA GLU A 452 -9.45 6.90 5.94
C GLU A 452 -10.15 8.24 5.67
N ILE A 453 -9.72 9.30 6.34
CA ILE A 453 -10.31 10.65 6.21
C ILE A 453 -10.09 11.19 4.79
N LEU A 454 -8.85 11.15 4.28
CA LEU A 454 -8.52 11.60 2.93
C LEU A 454 -9.26 10.74 1.88
N TYR A 455 -9.33 9.43 2.09
CA TYR A 455 -10.02 8.53 1.16
C TYR A 455 -11.51 8.85 1.07
N LYS A 456 -12.21 8.95 2.21
CA LYS A 456 -13.63 9.35 2.25
C LYS A 456 -13.84 10.74 1.67
N LYS A 457 -12.94 11.67 1.95
CA LYS A 457 -13.05 13.06 1.49
C LYS A 457 -13.00 13.16 -0.03
N MET A 458 -12.04 12.48 -0.66
CA MET A 458 -11.94 12.41 -2.12
C MET A 458 -13.13 11.69 -2.74
N HIS A 459 -13.64 10.65 -2.09
CA HIS A 459 -14.87 9.97 -2.50
C HIS A 459 -16.10 10.89 -2.48
N HIS A 460 -16.31 11.66 -1.40
CA HIS A 460 -17.42 12.62 -1.31
C HIS A 460 -17.29 13.71 -2.35
N LEU A 461 -16.10 14.32 -2.50
CA LEU A 461 -15.85 15.33 -3.52
C LEU A 461 -16.23 14.84 -4.93
N LEU A 462 -15.84 13.61 -5.26
CA LEU A 462 -16.14 12.98 -6.55
C LEU A 462 -17.64 12.69 -6.71
N THR A 463 -18.26 12.05 -5.72
CA THR A 463 -19.67 11.64 -5.80
C THR A 463 -20.63 12.83 -5.75
N ASP A 464 -20.32 13.86 -4.97
CA ASP A 464 -21.13 15.06 -4.85
C ASP A 464 -21.09 15.89 -6.14
N PHE A 465 -19.95 15.93 -6.84
CA PHE A 465 -19.90 16.49 -8.19
C PHE A 465 -20.87 15.80 -9.15
N ILE A 466 -20.93 14.46 -9.16
CA ILE A 466 -21.84 13.71 -10.03
C ILE A 466 -23.31 14.01 -9.69
N VAL A 467 -23.62 14.09 -8.39
CA VAL A 467 -24.99 14.22 -7.89
C VAL A 467 -25.50 15.65 -8.03
N GLN A 468 -24.72 16.63 -7.57
CA GLN A 468 -25.14 18.03 -7.50
C GLN A 468 -24.97 18.75 -8.84
N MET A 469 -23.92 18.41 -9.61
CA MET A 469 -23.60 19.07 -10.88
C MET A 469 -23.81 18.14 -12.10
N PHE A 470 -24.84 17.29 -12.05
CA PHE A 470 -25.13 16.30 -13.12
C PHE A 470 -25.32 16.92 -14.51
N SER A 471 -25.79 18.17 -14.60
CA SER A 471 -25.88 18.94 -15.85
C SER A 471 -24.52 19.16 -16.50
N LYS A 472 -23.49 19.49 -15.71
CA LYS A 472 -22.11 19.68 -16.18
C LYS A 472 -21.50 18.35 -16.61
N VAL A 473 -21.78 17.26 -15.90
CA VAL A 473 -21.37 15.90 -16.32
C VAL A 473 -21.96 15.52 -17.69
N LYS A 474 -23.24 15.82 -17.93
CA LYS A 474 -23.88 15.64 -19.24
C LYS A 474 -23.25 16.51 -20.33
N GLU A 475 -22.97 17.77 -20.02
CA GLU A 475 -22.30 18.68 -20.95
C GLU A 475 -20.94 18.12 -21.39
N MET A 476 -20.13 17.64 -20.44
CA MET A 476 -18.85 17.01 -20.73
C MET A 476 -19.00 15.75 -21.59
N ARG A 477 -20.01 14.91 -21.32
CA ARG A 477 -20.31 13.72 -22.13
C ARG A 477 -20.66 14.08 -23.58
N ILE A 478 -21.48 15.13 -23.78
CA ILE A 478 -21.88 15.62 -25.11
C ILE A 478 -20.66 16.15 -25.88
N LYS A 479 -19.81 16.97 -25.24
CA LYS A 479 -18.56 17.48 -25.85
C LYS A 479 -17.61 16.35 -26.24
N ALA A 480 -17.58 15.25 -25.48
CA ALA A 480 -16.79 14.07 -25.81
C ALA A 480 -17.32 13.35 -27.06
N ASP A 481 -18.65 13.25 -27.24
CA ASP A 481 -19.26 12.71 -28.46
C ASP A 481 -18.97 13.58 -29.69
N GLU A 482 -19.03 14.90 -29.53
CA GLU A 482 -18.67 15.85 -30.58
C GLU A 482 -17.21 15.69 -30.99
N SER A 483 -16.31 15.61 -30.01
CA SER A 483 -14.89 15.38 -30.24
C SER A 483 -14.63 14.06 -30.96
N ALA A 484 -15.32 12.98 -30.56
CA ALA A 484 -15.24 11.68 -31.23
C ALA A 484 -15.73 11.73 -32.68
N ARG A 485 -16.84 12.43 -32.97
CA ARG A 485 -17.33 12.63 -34.34
C ARG A 485 -16.34 13.40 -35.19
N THR A 486 -15.72 14.45 -34.64
CA THR A 486 -14.67 15.21 -35.34
C THR A 486 -13.45 14.33 -35.62
N MET A 487 -12.99 13.53 -34.65
CA MET A 487 -11.89 12.58 -34.85
C MET A 487 -12.21 11.56 -35.96
N GLN A 488 -13.43 11.02 -35.96
CA GLN A 488 -13.86 10.06 -36.97
C GLN A 488 -13.94 10.68 -38.37
N ALA A 489 -14.45 11.91 -38.49
CA ALA A 489 -14.50 12.64 -39.76
C ALA A 489 -13.08 12.88 -40.31
N ASN A 490 -12.15 13.34 -39.47
CA ASN A 490 -10.76 13.55 -39.87
C ASN A 490 -10.07 12.25 -40.30
N ALA A 491 -10.30 11.15 -39.58
CA ALA A 491 -9.78 9.84 -39.94
C ALA A 491 -10.29 9.35 -41.30
N GLN A 492 -11.56 9.60 -41.64
CA GLN A 492 -12.12 9.27 -42.97
C GLN A 492 -11.46 10.08 -44.10
N HIS A 493 -11.00 11.29 -43.81
CA HIS A 493 -10.26 12.13 -44.75
C HIS A 493 -8.74 11.90 -44.74
N GLY A 494 -8.23 10.98 -43.91
CA GLY A 494 -6.79 10.70 -43.77
C GLY A 494 -6.01 11.85 -43.11
N ILE A 495 -6.69 12.71 -42.36
CA ILE A 495 -6.11 13.87 -41.65
C ILE A 495 -6.00 13.53 -40.16
N GLU A 496 -4.87 13.89 -39.53
CA GLU A 496 -4.75 13.79 -38.07
C GLU A 496 -5.72 14.75 -37.38
N ALA A 497 -6.41 14.26 -36.34
CA ALA A 497 -7.34 15.09 -35.61
C ALA A 497 -6.60 16.20 -34.81
N PRO A 498 -7.25 17.36 -34.58
CA PRO A 498 -6.66 18.43 -33.79
C PRO A 498 -6.27 17.96 -32.39
N ASN A 499 -5.05 18.31 -31.96
CA ASN A 499 -4.53 17.95 -30.63
C ASN A 499 -5.24 18.68 -29.47
N ASN A 500 -6.02 19.72 -29.76
CA ASN A 500 -6.72 20.56 -28.78
C ASN A 500 -8.17 20.13 -28.50
N LEU A 501 -8.60 18.95 -28.97
CA LEU A 501 -9.94 18.45 -28.67
C LEU A 501 -10.11 18.18 -27.16
N PRO A 502 -11.24 18.59 -26.56
CA PRO A 502 -11.48 18.43 -25.13
C PRO A 502 -11.62 16.95 -24.74
N LYS A 503 -10.84 16.53 -23.74
CA LYS A 503 -10.82 15.15 -23.20
C LYS A 503 -11.31 15.06 -21.75
N HIS A 504 -11.98 16.11 -21.25
CA HIS A 504 -12.36 16.21 -19.83
C HIS A 504 -13.20 15.04 -19.32
N PHE A 505 -14.17 14.56 -20.11
CA PHE A 505 -14.98 13.40 -19.73
C PHE A 505 -14.16 12.09 -19.72
N GLU A 506 -13.23 11.93 -20.67
CA GLU A 506 -12.29 10.80 -20.69
C GLU A 506 -11.40 10.79 -19.45
N ASP A 507 -10.79 11.95 -19.12
CA ASP A 507 -9.97 12.11 -17.92
C ASP A 507 -10.79 11.88 -16.63
N PHE A 508 -12.07 12.26 -16.62
CA PHE A 508 -12.97 11.98 -15.49
C PHE A 508 -13.22 10.48 -15.29
N LEU A 509 -13.41 9.71 -16.36
CA LEU A 509 -13.55 8.25 -16.27
C LEU A 509 -12.25 7.59 -15.77
N TYR A 510 -11.10 8.07 -16.23
CA TYR A 510 -9.80 7.59 -15.72
C TYR A 510 -9.58 7.96 -14.25
N TYR A 511 -9.99 9.16 -13.82
CA TYR A 511 -9.96 9.58 -12.43
C TYR A 511 -10.75 8.60 -11.53
N ILE A 512 -12.00 8.31 -11.90
CA ILE A 512 -12.83 7.30 -11.20
C ILE A 512 -12.14 5.93 -11.23
N SER A 513 -11.63 5.53 -12.39
CA SER A 513 -10.98 4.23 -12.57
C SER A 513 -9.81 4.01 -11.61
N LYS A 514 -8.94 5.01 -11.47
CA LYS A 514 -7.77 4.93 -10.59
C LYS A 514 -8.15 5.05 -9.12
N PHE A 515 -9.12 5.89 -8.79
CA PHE A 515 -9.54 6.11 -7.41
C PHE A 515 -10.14 4.85 -6.77
N TYR A 516 -10.92 4.06 -7.52
CA TYR A 516 -11.53 2.81 -7.00
C TYR A 516 -10.75 1.54 -7.38
N GLU A 517 -9.57 1.64 -7.99
CA GLU A 517 -8.78 0.48 -8.43
C GLU A 517 -8.40 -0.44 -7.26
N LYS A 518 -8.18 0.12 -6.08
CA LYS A 518 -7.82 -0.57 -4.85
C LYS A 518 -8.70 -0.07 -3.69
N ASP A 519 -8.99 -0.96 -2.75
CA ASP A 519 -9.71 -0.65 -1.50
C ASP A 519 -8.97 -1.30 -0.31
N PRO A 520 -7.76 -0.82 0.04
CA PRO A 520 -6.96 -1.45 1.10
C PRO A 520 -7.59 -1.31 2.50
N LEU A 521 -8.43 -0.28 2.70
CA LEU A 521 -9.15 -0.04 3.95
C LEU A 521 -10.47 -0.84 4.04
N ASN A 522 -10.86 -1.55 2.97
CA ASN A 522 -12.12 -2.31 2.87
C ASN A 522 -13.36 -1.47 3.23
N LEU A 523 -13.41 -0.21 2.80
CA LEU A 523 -14.55 0.68 3.06
C LEU A 523 -15.71 0.46 2.07
N HIS A 524 -15.42 -0.18 0.94
CA HIS A 524 -16.38 -0.53 -0.09
C HIS A 524 -17.17 0.64 -0.70
N LEU A 525 -16.55 1.83 -0.74
CA LEU A 525 -17.16 3.09 -1.22
C LEU A 525 -17.65 3.03 -2.67
N MET A 526 -17.10 2.14 -3.50
CA MET A 526 -17.58 1.94 -4.88
C MET A 526 -19.01 1.37 -4.95
N LEU A 527 -19.54 0.80 -3.87
CA LEU A 527 -20.91 0.28 -3.84
C LEU A 527 -21.96 1.37 -4.07
N ASP A 528 -21.64 2.62 -3.76
CA ASP A 528 -22.52 3.77 -3.98
C ASP A 528 -22.91 3.95 -5.46
N TYR A 529 -22.10 3.45 -6.40
CA TYR A 529 -22.40 3.52 -7.84
C TYR A 529 -23.45 2.51 -8.29
N TRP A 530 -23.79 1.55 -7.45
CA TRP A 530 -24.70 0.46 -7.78
C TRP A 530 -26.03 0.60 -7.03
N CYS A 531 -27.12 0.22 -7.69
CA CYS A 531 -28.44 0.12 -7.06
C CYS A 531 -28.79 -1.35 -6.82
N SER A 532 -29.24 -1.69 -5.60
CA SER A 532 -29.82 -3.01 -5.35
C SER A 532 -31.18 -3.12 -6.07
N PHE A 533 -31.30 -4.12 -6.93
CA PHE A 533 -32.57 -4.51 -7.56
C PHE A 533 -33.06 -5.86 -7.02
N ASP A 534 -32.69 -6.21 -5.79
CA ASP A 534 -33.18 -7.44 -5.17
C ASP A 534 -34.68 -7.31 -4.86
N ASN A 535 -35.50 -7.74 -5.81
CA ASN A 535 -36.95 -7.93 -5.66
C ASN A 535 -37.31 -9.02 -4.61
N SER A 536 -36.34 -9.57 -3.89
CA SER A 536 -36.49 -10.67 -2.95
C SER A 536 -36.64 -10.24 -1.48
N SER A 537 -36.29 -9.00 -1.12
CA SER A 537 -36.56 -8.46 0.21
C SER A 537 -37.90 -7.71 0.24
N LYS A 538 -38.89 -8.28 0.92
CA LYS A 538 -40.20 -7.67 1.24
C LYS A 538 -40.10 -6.52 2.25
N GLU A 539 -38.99 -5.80 2.29
CA GLU A 539 -38.82 -4.62 3.13
C GLU A 539 -38.69 -3.41 2.21
N ASN A 540 -39.55 -2.41 2.42
CA ASN A 540 -39.53 -1.13 1.70
C ASN A 540 -38.29 -0.31 2.09
N ILE A 541 -37.08 -0.81 1.81
CA ILE A 541 -35.84 -0.06 1.99
C ILE A 541 -35.77 0.94 0.84
N ARG A 542 -36.03 2.21 1.16
CA ARG A 542 -35.92 3.32 0.21
C ARG A 542 -34.45 3.43 -0.24
N VAL A 543 -34.17 3.12 -1.50
CA VAL A 543 -32.83 3.25 -2.07
C VAL A 543 -32.35 4.71 -1.90
N PRO A 544 -31.12 4.95 -1.39
CA PRO A 544 -30.60 6.30 -1.23
C PRO A 544 -30.61 7.08 -2.56
N THR A 545 -31.09 8.33 -2.53
CA THR A 545 -31.17 9.20 -3.73
C THR A 545 -29.80 9.37 -4.41
N LYS A 546 -28.73 9.41 -3.61
CA LYS A 546 -27.33 9.49 -4.07
C LYS A 546 -26.96 8.31 -4.98
N SER A 547 -27.21 7.07 -4.55
CA SER A 547 -26.88 5.86 -5.32
C SER A 547 -27.65 5.76 -6.64
N VAL A 548 -28.90 6.23 -6.66
CA VAL A 548 -29.70 6.30 -7.90
C VAL A 548 -29.06 7.25 -8.92
N SER A 549 -28.57 8.41 -8.48
CA SER A 549 -27.90 9.39 -9.35
C SER A 549 -26.55 8.87 -9.86
N LEU A 550 -25.76 8.24 -9.00
CA LEU A 550 -24.48 7.63 -9.39
C LEU A 550 -24.69 6.48 -10.39
N PHE A 551 -25.69 5.63 -10.20
CA PHE A 551 -26.01 4.58 -11.16
C PHE A 551 -26.53 5.14 -12.50
N LYS A 552 -27.30 6.25 -12.48
CA LYS A 552 -27.66 6.97 -13.71
C LYS A 552 -26.43 7.48 -14.45
N PHE A 553 -25.40 7.95 -13.73
CA PHE A 553 -24.13 8.33 -14.33
C PHE A 553 -23.42 7.13 -14.99
N VAL A 554 -23.35 5.97 -14.32
CA VAL A 554 -22.77 4.75 -14.91
C VAL A 554 -23.47 4.40 -16.24
N LYS A 555 -24.80 4.47 -16.27
CA LYS A 555 -25.58 4.26 -17.50
C LYS A 555 -25.33 5.33 -18.56
N LEU A 556 -25.27 6.61 -18.18
CA LEU A 556 -24.97 7.72 -19.09
C LEU A 556 -23.60 7.56 -19.77
N ALA A 557 -22.59 7.17 -19.00
CA ALA A 557 -21.25 6.92 -19.52
C ALA A 557 -21.22 5.73 -20.49
N GLY A 558 -22.10 4.74 -20.28
CA GLY A 558 -22.24 3.54 -21.08
C GLY A 558 -23.16 3.63 -22.31
N ASP A 559 -23.88 4.74 -22.47
CA ASP A 559 -24.84 4.91 -23.56
C ASP A 559 -24.13 5.35 -24.85
N MET A 560 -24.40 4.64 -25.95
CA MET A 560 -23.84 4.86 -27.30
C MET A 560 -22.37 5.27 -27.31
N ILE A 561 -21.50 4.40 -26.75
CA ILE A 561 -20.11 4.75 -26.45
C ILE A 561 -19.27 4.92 -27.74
N PRO A 562 -18.61 6.08 -27.95
CA PRO A 562 -17.65 6.24 -29.02
C PRO A 562 -16.34 5.49 -28.75
N ALA A 563 -15.57 5.17 -29.80
CA ALA A 563 -14.33 4.40 -29.69
C ALA A 563 -13.28 5.04 -28.74
N THR A 564 -13.30 6.36 -28.56
CA THR A 564 -12.43 7.11 -27.63
C THR A 564 -12.76 6.88 -26.16
N LEU A 565 -14.04 6.63 -25.84
CA LEU A 565 -14.50 6.42 -24.46
C LEU A 565 -14.59 4.93 -24.08
N PHE A 566 -14.46 4.01 -25.05
CA PHE A 566 -14.59 2.58 -24.82
C PHE A 566 -13.63 2.06 -23.74
N VAL A 567 -12.33 2.33 -23.88
CA VAL A 567 -11.30 1.89 -22.92
C VAL A 567 -11.46 2.56 -21.54
N PRO A 568 -11.59 3.90 -21.44
CA PRO A 568 -11.84 4.56 -20.16
C PRO A 568 -13.08 4.04 -19.43
N TYR A 569 -14.18 3.82 -20.15
CA TYR A 569 -15.43 3.32 -19.57
C TYR A 569 -15.27 1.90 -19.00
N LEU A 570 -14.63 0.99 -19.73
CA LEU A 570 -14.40 -0.38 -19.24
C LEU A 570 -13.44 -0.42 -18.06
N ASN A 571 -12.40 0.43 -18.06
CA ASN A 571 -11.50 0.57 -16.91
C ASN A 571 -12.24 1.12 -15.68
N MET A 572 -13.16 2.08 -15.86
CA MET A 572 -14.05 2.55 -14.80
C MET A 572 -14.92 1.41 -14.26
N LEU A 573 -15.62 0.66 -15.13
CA LEU A 573 -16.44 -0.48 -14.69
C LEU A 573 -15.64 -1.53 -13.93
N ALA A 574 -14.41 -1.82 -14.39
CA ALA A 574 -13.52 -2.76 -13.72
C ALA A 574 -13.18 -2.28 -12.30
N SER A 575 -12.81 -1.00 -12.13
CA SER A 575 -12.54 -0.43 -10.80
C SER A 575 -13.76 -0.44 -9.87
N LEU A 576 -14.95 -0.16 -10.40
CA LEU A 576 -16.19 -0.17 -9.65
C LEU A 576 -16.66 -1.59 -9.31
N SER A 577 -15.97 -2.64 -9.75
CA SER A 577 -16.30 -4.05 -9.54
C SER A 577 -15.33 -4.75 -8.58
N ASN A 578 -14.66 -4.01 -7.69
CA ASN A 578 -13.55 -4.54 -6.87
C ASN A 578 -13.96 -5.47 -5.71
N CYS A 579 -15.26 -5.58 -5.38
CA CYS A 579 -15.78 -6.49 -4.36
C CYS A 579 -16.86 -7.42 -4.94
N GLN A 580 -17.23 -8.46 -4.18
CA GLN A 580 -18.18 -9.48 -4.64
C GLN A 580 -19.53 -8.90 -5.08
N GLN A 581 -20.14 -8.03 -4.27
CA GLN A 581 -21.45 -7.44 -4.59
C GLN A 581 -21.38 -6.54 -5.83
N ALA A 582 -20.36 -5.69 -5.90
CA ALA A 582 -20.16 -4.77 -7.02
C ALA A 582 -19.91 -5.52 -8.34
N ALA A 583 -19.10 -6.59 -8.29
CA ALA A 583 -18.88 -7.49 -9.43
C ALA A 583 -20.18 -8.13 -9.92
N ARG A 584 -21.06 -8.58 -9.00
CA ARG A 584 -22.38 -9.12 -9.35
C ARG A 584 -23.27 -8.08 -10.02
N TYR A 585 -23.29 -6.85 -9.52
CA TYR A 585 -24.08 -5.76 -10.11
C TYR A 585 -23.59 -5.42 -11.51
N CYS A 586 -22.28 -5.30 -11.72
CA CYS A 586 -21.70 -5.06 -13.03
C CYS A 586 -22.03 -6.20 -14.01
N PHE A 587 -21.86 -7.46 -13.57
CA PHE A 587 -22.21 -8.63 -14.36
C PHE A 587 -23.69 -8.60 -14.81
N ASN A 588 -24.60 -8.33 -13.88
CA ASN A 588 -26.04 -8.27 -14.17
C ASN A 588 -26.40 -7.11 -15.12
N MET A 589 -25.76 -5.95 -14.96
CA MET A 589 -25.96 -4.80 -15.85
C MET A 589 -25.59 -5.13 -17.30
N LEU A 590 -24.47 -5.82 -17.52
CA LEU A 590 -24.01 -6.22 -18.85
C LEU A 590 -24.71 -7.48 -19.39
N LYS A 591 -25.42 -8.22 -18.54
CA LYS A 591 -26.24 -9.38 -18.91
C LYS A 591 -27.64 -8.98 -19.39
N GLN A 592 -28.30 -8.04 -18.72
CA GLN A 592 -29.67 -7.65 -19.04
C GLN A 592 -29.71 -6.65 -20.19
N ALA A 593 -30.25 -7.05 -21.35
CA ALA A 593 -30.83 -6.11 -22.29
C ALA A 593 -32.23 -5.73 -21.75
N SER A 594 -32.32 -4.71 -20.90
CA SER A 594 -33.64 -4.24 -20.45
C SER A 594 -34.47 -3.82 -21.66
N PRO A 595 -35.72 -4.30 -21.82
CA PRO A 595 -36.57 -3.88 -22.93
C PRO A 595 -36.79 -2.36 -22.84
N GLY A 596 -36.27 -1.61 -23.81
CA GLY A 596 -36.29 -0.13 -23.84
C GLY A 596 -34.95 0.55 -23.56
N CYS A 597 -33.91 -0.18 -23.11
CA CYS A 597 -32.52 0.29 -23.11
C CYS A 597 -31.77 -0.35 -24.28
N ASN A 598 -31.30 0.44 -25.24
CA ASN A 598 -30.35 0.01 -26.25
C ASN A 598 -28.97 -0.13 -25.59
N ASN A 599 -28.77 -1.14 -24.73
CA ASN A 599 -27.44 -1.41 -24.18
C ASN A 599 -26.49 -1.75 -25.33
N THR A 600 -25.57 -0.85 -25.62
CA THR A 600 -24.61 -1.01 -26.73
C THR A 600 -23.51 -2.02 -26.42
N LEU A 601 -23.22 -2.25 -25.13
CA LEU A 601 -22.22 -3.21 -24.67
C LEU A 601 -22.86 -4.29 -23.79
N THR A 602 -22.64 -5.54 -24.18
CA THR A 602 -23.13 -6.73 -23.47
C THR A 602 -22.05 -7.79 -23.42
N TRP A 603 -22.20 -8.77 -22.52
CA TRP A 603 -21.32 -9.94 -22.51
C TRP A 603 -21.34 -10.69 -23.85
N GLU A 604 -22.51 -10.78 -24.48
CA GLU A 604 -22.67 -11.37 -25.81
C GLU A 604 -21.76 -10.68 -26.84
N HIS A 605 -21.74 -9.34 -26.86
CA HIS A 605 -20.88 -8.59 -27.76
C HIS A 605 -19.39 -8.91 -27.56
N PHE A 606 -18.92 -8.99 -26.31
CA PHE A 606 -17.51 -9.29 -26.02
C PHE A 606 -17.11 -10.70 -26.45
N PHE A 607 -17.86 -11.73 -26.06
CA PHE A 607 -17.51 -13.12 -26.39
C PHE A 607 -17.70 -13.46 -27.86
N MET A 608 -18.69 -12.86 -28.54
CA MET A 608 -18.82 -12.98 -29.99
C MET A 608 -17.65 -12.29 -30.71
N SER A 609 -17.17 -11.15 -30.21
CA SER A 609 -15.99 -10.47 -30.78
C SER A 609 -14.72 -11.33 -30.63
N PHE A 610 -14.47 -11.94 -29.47
CA PHE A 610 -13.35 -12.88 -29.31
C PHE A 610 -13.45 -14.06 -30.28
N SER A 611 -14.65 -14.61 -30.47
CA SER A 611 -14.90 -15.71 -31.40
C SER A 611 -14.66 -15.32 -32.85
N GLN A 612 -15.03 -14.09 -33.24
CA GLN A 612 -14.73 -13.53 -34.56
C GLN A 612 -13.23 -13.33 -34.78
N TYR A 613 -12.51 -12.73 -33.82
CA TYR A 613 -11.05 -12.62 -33.90
C TYR A 613 -10.39 -14.00 -34.03
N TYR A 614 -10.82 -14.98 -33.23
CA TYR A 614 -10.26 -16.33 -33.28
C TYR A 614 -10.50 -16.99 -34.65
N THR A 615 -11.70 -16.86 -35.19
CA THR A 615 -12.05 -17.42 -36.50
C THR A 615 -11.25 -16.76 -37.62
N ASN A 616 -11.14 -15.43 -37.61
CA ASN A 616 -10.45 -14.66 -38.65
C ASN A 616 -8.94 -14.91 -38.64
N LEU A 617 -8.32 -14.99 -37.47
CA LEU A 617 -6.87 -15.23 -37.33
C LEU A 617 -6.49 -16.67 -37.65
N ARG A 618 -7.39 -17.65 -37.49
CA ARG A 618 -7.12 -19.07 -37.80
C ARG A 618 -7.31 -19.42 -39.28
N GLN A 619 -8.12 -18.65 -40.02
CA GLN A 619 -8.35 -18.85 -41.47
C GLN A 619 -7.16 -18.43 -42.36
N GLU A 620 -5.96 -18.22 -41.81
CA GLU A 620 -4.73 -18.13 -42.62
C GLU A 620 -4.62 -19.36 -43.53
N MET A 621 -4.82 -19.15 -44.84
CA MET A 621 -4.71 -20.21 -45.86
C MET A 621 -3.29 -20.79 -45.88
N PRO A 622 -3.10 -22.05 -46.29
CA PRO A 622 -1.77 -22.57 -46.59
C PRO A 622 -1.07 -21.65 -47.60
N PRO A 623 0.27 -21.54 -47.61
CA PRO A 623 0.96 -20.84 -48.67
C PRO A 623 0.63 -21.53 -49.99
N ILE A 624 -0.21 -20.90 -50.80
CA ILE A 624 -0.42 -21.32 -52.19
C ILE A 624 0.88 -20.95 -52.90
N ASN A 625 1.57 -21.95 -53.44
CA ASN A 625 2.67 -21.77 -54.37
C ASN A 625 2.14 -21.14 -55.68
N ASP A 626 1.82 -19.84 -55.68
CA ASP A 626 1.47 -19.12 -56.89
C ASP A 626 2.61 -18.18 -57.28
N THR A 627 3.37 -18.60 -58.28
CA THR A 627 4.43 -17.85 -58.96
C THR A 627 3.88 -16.76 -59.89
N VAL A 628 2.88 -15.97 -59.47
CA VAL A 628 2.32 -14.90 -60.32
C VAL A 628 2.16 -13.61 -59.53
N TYR A 629 2.99 -12.62 -59.89
CA TYR A 629 2.84 -11.22 -59.52
C TYR A 629 1.47 -10.69 -59.95
N ARG A 630 0.49 -10.75 -59.04
CA ARG A 630 -0.66 -9.85 -59.06
C ARG A 630 -0.71 -9.13 -57.72
N GLN A 631 -0.35 -7.85 -57.73
CA GLN A 631 -0.64 -6.91 -56.64
C GLN A 631 -2.16 -6.89 -56.41
N ARG A 632 -2.62 -7.69 -55.45
CA ARG A 632 -3.88 -7.44 -54.76
C ARG A 632 -3.57 -6.54 -53.57
N THR A 633 -4.25 -5.41 -53.50
CA THR A 633 -4.23 -4.47 -52.38
C THR A 633 -4.53 -5.24 -51.09
N ILE A 634 -3.54 -5.29 -50.19
CA ILE A 634 -3.56 -6.03 -48.93
C ILE A 634 -4.44 -5.25 -47.96
N TYR A 635 -5.69 -5.68 -47.74
CA TYR A 635 -6.47 -5.24 -46.59
C TYR A 635 -5.77 -5.69 -45.31
N HIS A 636 -5.66 -4.83 -44.31
CA HIS A 636 -5.06 -5.12 -43.00
C HIS A 636 -5.79 -6.31 -42.32
N LYS A 637 -5.14 -7.48 -42.29
CA LYS A 637 -5.67 -8.74 -41.74
C LYS A 637 -5.21 -9.01 -40.29
N GLY A 638 -4.82 -7.98 -39.54
CA GLY A 638 -4.36 -8.08 -38.15
C GLY A 638 -5.16 -7.19 -37.21
N ILE A 639 -5.13 -7.49 -35.91
CA ILE A 639 -5.77 -6.66 -34.87
C ILE A 639 -5.04 -5.32 -34.82
N THR A 640 -5.76 -4.21 -34.98
CA THR A 640 -5.19 -2.86 -34.92
C THR A 640 -4.75 -2.51 -33.48
N PRO A 641 -3.79 -1.59 -33.29
CA PRO A 641 -3.37 -1.18 -31.93
C PRO A 641 -4.52 -0.67 -31.05
N GLN A 642 -5.50 0.02 -31.64
CA GLN A 642 -6.68 0.51 -30.92
C GLN A 642 -7.59 -0.64 -30.49
N GLU A 643 -7.81 -1.65 -31.34
CA GLU A 643 -8.54 -2.86 -30.97
C GLU A 643 -7.81 -3.64 -29.87
N VAL A 644 -6.47 -3.74 -29.92
CA VAL A 644 -5.67 -4.38 -28.87
C VAL A 644 -5.92 -3.70 -27.52
N GLN A 645 -5.92 -2.35 -27.46
CA GLN A 645 -6.25 -1.61 -26.23
C GLN A 645 -7.67 -1.92 -25.74
N GLY A 646 -8.64 -2.00 -26.64
CA GLY A 646 -10.01 -2.41 -26.33
C GLY A 646 -10.08 -3.82 -25.75
N LEU A 647 -9.38 -4.78 -26.35
CA LEU A 647 -9.32 -6.16 -25.86
C LEU A 647 -8.67 -6.27 -24.48
N HIS A 648 -7.61 -5.51 -24.21
CA HIS A 648 -7.02 -5.41 -22.86
C HIS A 648 -8.05 -4.96 -21.82
N ALA A 649 -8.82 -3.92 -22.12
CA ALA A 649 -9.84 -3.40 -21.20
C ALA A 649 -10.99 -4.41 -20.96
N VAL A 650 -11.43 -5.12 -22.01
CA VAL A 650 -12.45 -6.18 -21.90
C VAL A 650 -11.93 -7.35 -21.06
N LEU A 651 -10.72 -7.84 -21.34
CA LEU A 651 -10.10 -8.93 -20.57
C LEU A 651 -9.91 -8.54 -19.10
N ARG A 652 -9.49 -7.31 -18.83
CA ARG A 652 -9.39 -6.76 -17.48
C ARG A 652 -10.74 -6.80 -16.75
N LEU A 653 -11.81 -6.35 -17.39
CA LEU A 653 -13.16 -6.35 -16.80
C LEU A 653 -13.63 -7.79 -16.50
N ILE A 654 -13.47 -8.73 -17.44
CA ILE A 654 -13.78 -10.15 -17.24
C ILE A 654 -13.00 -10.69 -16.04
N ARG A 655 -11.70 -10.42 -15.98
CA ARG A 655 -10.81 -10.87 -14.91
C ARG A 655 -11.25 -10.36 -13.53
N ILE A 656 -11.53 -9.06 -13.40
CA ILE A 656 -11.95 -8.49 -12.11
C ILE A 656 -13.26 -9.13 -11.64
N ILE A 657 -14.26 -9.24 -12.52
CA ILE A 657 -15.55 -9.85 -12.17
C ILE A 657 -15.39 -11.32 -11.79
N ALA A 658 -14.62 -12.08 -12.58
CA ALA A 658 -14.39 -13.50 -12.32
C ALA A 658 -13.59 -13.77 -11.04
N VAL A 659 -12.67 -12.85 -10.66
CA VAL A 659 -11.89 -12.95 -9.43
C VAL A 659 -12.75 -12.69 -8.20
N ASN A 660 -13.68 -11.74 -8.27
CA ASN A 660 -14.42 -11.23 -7.11
C ASN A 660 -15.78 -11.91 -6.90
N ASP A 661 -16.42 -12.49 -7.92
CA ASP A 661 -17.72 -13.16 -7.76
C ASP A 661 -17.80 -14.51 -8.49
N ASP A 662 -18.01 -15.57 -7.70
CA ASP A 662 -18.03 -16.97 -8.17
C ASP A 662 -19.18 -17.29 -9.11
N PHE A 663 -20.37 -16.75 -8.83
CA PHE A 663 -21.53 -16.97 -9.70
C PHE A 663 -21.34 -16.34 -11.07
N SER A 664 -20.87 -15.08 -11.11
CA SER A 664 -20.64 -14.38 -12.37
C SER A 664 -19.58 -15.12 -13.18
N ARG A 665 -18.51 -15.60 -12.53
CA ARG A 665 -17.50 -16.46 -13.17
C ARG A 665 -18.11 -17.70 -13.82
N LEU A 666 -18.88 -18.49 -13.04
CA LEU A 666 -19.50 -19.72 -13.56
C LEU A 666 -20.49 -19.42 -14.69
N ALA A 667 -21.33 -18.39 -14.53
CA ALA A 667 -22.29 -17.99 -15.54
C ALA A 667 -21.63 -17.54 -16.87
N LEU A 668 -20.44 -16.94 -16.81
CA LEU A 668 -19.63 -16.64 -18.01
C LEU A 668 -19.14 -17.92 -18.69
N CYS A 669 -18.66 -18.90 -17.92
CA CYS A 669 -18.10 -20.14 -18.45
C CYS A 669 -19.14 -21.13 -18.98
N GLU A 670 -20.31 -21.20 -18.35
CA GLU A 670 -21.39 -22.16 -18.67
C GLU A 670 -22.27 -21.71 -19.84
N HIS A 671 -22.10 -20.49 -20.35
CA HIS A 671 -22.91 -20.00 -21.45
C HIS A 671 -22.68 -20.83 -22.74
N PRO A 672 -23.73 -21.42 -23.34
CA PRO A 672 -23.58 -22.42 -24.40
C PRO A 672 -22.97 -21.87 -25.70
N GLY A 673 -23.08 -20.56 -25.93
CA GLY A 673 -22.58 -19.90 -27.14
C GLY A 673 -21.18 -19.29 -27.04
N TRP A 674 -20.62 -19.12 -25.84
CA TRP A 674 -19.40 -18.33 -25.66
C TRP A 674 -18.13 -19.18 -25.65
N ALA A 675 -18.19 -20.38 -25.06
CA ALA A 675 -17.06 -21.29 -24.90
C ALA A 675 -15.73 -20.58 -24.53
N PRO A 676 -15.72 -19.69 -23.52
CA PRO A 676 -14.65 -18.70 -23.35
C PRO A 676 -13.28 -19.34 -23.11
N LEU A 677 -13.22 -20.46 -22.39
CA LEU A 677 -11.97 -21.18 -22.11
C LEU A 677 -11.31 -21.70 -23.40
N THR A 678 -12.10 -22.13 -24.37
CA THR A 678 -11.60 -22.69 -25.63
C THR A 678 -11.21 -21.59 -26.62
N VAL A 679 -12.05 -20.57 -26.76
CA VAL A 679 -11.82 -19.46 -27.69
C VAL A 679 -10.60 -18.64 -27.27
N LEU A 680 -10.52 -18.28 -25.98
CA LEU A 680 -9.40 -17.50 -25.45
C LEU A 680 -8.08 -18.28 -25.54
N LEU A 681 -8.06 -19.58 -25.19
CA LEU A 681 -6.86 -20.39 -25.38
C LEU A 681 -6.47 -20.51 -26.86
N GLY A 682 -7.46 -20.64 -27.75
CA GLY A 682 -7.25 -20.63 -29.19
C GLY A 682 -6.56 -19.36 -29.68
N LEU A 683 -6.95 -18.19 -29.16
CA LEU A 683 -6.32 -16.91 -29.47
C LEU A 683 -4.85 -16.83 -29.02
N VAL A 684 -4.48 -17.48 -27.91
CA VAL A 684 -3.06 -17.58 -27.48
C VAL A 684 -2.21 -18.31 -28.53
N SER A 685 -2.82 -19.26 -29.26
CA SER A 685 -2.15 -20.00 -30.34
C SER A 685 -2.04 -19.21 -31.65
N CYS A 686 -2.74 -18.08 -31.77
CA CYS A 686 -2.68 -17.21 -32.94
C CYS A 686 -1.51 -16.22 -32.86
N SER A 687 -1.20 -15.58 -34.00
CA SER A 687 -0.20 -14.52 -34.13
C SER A 687 -0.72 -13.19 -33.54
N VAL A 688 -0.83 -13.12 -32.21
CA VAL A 688 -1.22 -11.90 -31.47
C VAL A 688 -0.08 -11.38 -30.59
N PRO A 689 -0.06 -10.08 -30.22
CA PRO A 689 1.00 -9.50 -29.40
C PRO A 689 1.16 -10.20 -28.04
N ILE A 690 2.41 -10.34 -27.58
CA ILE A 690 2.77 -10.97 -26.30
C ILE A 690 2.00 -10.40 -25.09
N PRO A 691 1.84 -9.06 -24.93
CA PRO A 691 1.05 -8.51 -23.83
C PRO A 691 -0.40 -8.99 -23.86
N LEU A 692 -1.00 -9.11 -25.04
CA LEU A 692 -2.38 -9.60 -25.19
C LEU A 692 -2.48 -11.08 -24.83
N LYS A 693 -1.51 -11.92 -25.25
CA LYS A 693 -1.45 -13.33 -24.83
C LYS A 693 -1.36 -13.47 -23.32
N SER A 694 -0.52 -12.65 -22.67
CA SER A 694 -0.40 -12.60 -21.22
C SER A 694 -1.74 -12.30 -20.56
N ASP A 695 -2.44 -11.24 -20.99
CA ASP A 695 -3.75 -10.89 -20.42
C ASP A 695 -4.82 -11.94 -20.67
N ILE A 696 -4.76 -12.65 -21.80
CA ILE A 696 -5.62 -13.79 -22.07
C ILE A 696 -5.34 -14.91 -21.07
N LEU A 697 -4.07 -15.28 -20.83
CA LEU A 697 -3.72 -16.32 -19.84
C LEU A 697 -4.13 -15.93 -18.42
N LEU A 698 -3.96 -14.67 -18.02
CA LEU A 698 -4.43 -14.17 -16.72
C LEU A 698 -5.96 -14.21 -16.60
N THR A 699 -6.68 -13.92 -17.69
CA THR A 699 -8.13 -14.04 -17.75
C THR A 699 -8.58 -15.50 -17.66
N LEU A 700 -7.91 -16.41 -18.38
CA LEU A 700 -8.14 -17.86 -18.27
C LEU A 700 -7.88 -18.36 -16.85
N ALA A 701 -6.84 -17.86 -16.18
CA ALA A 701 -6.56 -18.18 -14.78
C ALA A 701 -7.72 -17.74 -13.87
N ALA A 702 -8.27 -16.54 -14.08
CA ALA A 702 -9.41 -16.06 -13.31
C ALA A 702 -10.70 -16.87 -13.55
N LEU A 703 -10.95 -17.30 -14.80
CA LEU A 703 -12.12 -18.11 -15.17
C LEU A 703 -12.01 -19.58 -14.70
N SER A 704 -10.78 -20.09 -14.52
CA SER A 704 -10.50 -21.50 -14.21
C SER A 704 -10.33 -21.79 -12.71
N LYS A 705 -10.89 -20.95 -11.83
CA LYS A 705 -10.80 -21.13 -10.37
C LYS A 705 -11.70 -22.26 -9.82
N SER A 706 -12.75 -22.64 -10.54
CA SER A 706 -13.67 -23.69 -10.11
C SER A 706 -13.20 -25.07 -10.59
N PRO A 707 -13.44 -26.18 -9.86
CA PRO A 707 -12.96 -27.50 -10.24
C PRO A 707 -13.40 -27.95 -11.65
N GLU A 708 -14.63 -27.65 -12.05
CA GLU A 708 -15.19 -28.01 -13.35
C GLU A 708 -14.48 -27.25 -14.48
N THR A 709 -14.31 -25.93 -14.31
CA THR A 709 -13.64 -25.08 -15.30
C THR A 709 -12.14 -25.37 -15.37
N ALA A 710 -11.50 -25.69 -14.24
CA ALA A 710 -10.10 -26.13 -14.20
C ALA A 710 -9.89 -27.45 -14.95
N ASN A 711 -10.75 -28.45 -14.75
CA ASN A 711 -10.69 -29.72 -15.48
C ASN A 711 -10.89 -29.53 -16.99
N GLN A 712 -11.84 -28.68 -17.39
CA GLN A 712 -12.03 -28.33 -18.80
C GLN A 712 -10.78 -27.64 -19.36
N MET A 713 -10.17 -26.73 -18.60
CA MET A 713 -8.98 -25.99 -19.00
C MET A 713 -7.77 -26.93 -19.15
N TRP A 714 -7.58 -27.91 -18.27
CA TRP A 714 -6.56 -28.96 -18.43
C TRP A 714 -6.70 -29.71 -19.76
N ASN A 715 -7.92 -30.13 -20.11
CA ASN A 715 -8.19 -30.80 -21.38
C ASN A 715 -7.91 -29.89 -22.59
N ASN A 716 -8.29 -28.61 -22.49
CA ASN A 716 -8.03 -27.62 -23.51
C ASN A 716 -6.52 -27.38 -23.70
N LEU A 717 -5.74 -27.32 -22.61
CA LEU A 717 -4.29 -27.19 -22.67
C LEU A 717 -3.64 -28.38 -23.39
N GLU A 718 -4.00 -29.61 -23.03
CA GLU A 718 -3.52 -30.81 -23.72
C GLU A 718 -3.94 -30.85 -25.19
N THR A 719 -5.16 -30.41 -25.52
CA THR A 719 -5.62 -30.39 -26.91
C THR A 719 -4.86 -29.35 -27.75
N SER A 720 -4.58 -28.18 -27.15
CA SER A 720 -3.96 -27.07 -27.85
C SER A 720 -2.47 -27.27 -28.14
N GLN A 721 -1.77 -28.05 -27.31
CA GLN A 721 -0.32 -28.20 -27.35
C GLN A 721 0.44 -26.85 -27.36
N ILE A 722 -0.14 -25.78 -26.76
CA ILE A 722 0.57 -24.48 -26.60
C ILE A 722 1.87 -24.62 -25.82
N LEU A 723 1.86 -25.55 -24.86
CA LEU A 723 3.05 -26.18 -24.32
C LEU A 723 3.11 -27.57 -24.94
N VAL A 724 4.22 -27.89 -25.59
CA VAL A 724 4.39 -29.19 -26.26
C VAL A 724 4.51 -30.27 -25.19
N THR A 725 3.46 -31.08 -25.04
CA THR A 725 3.44 -32.21 -24.08
C THR A 725 3.67 -33.54 -24.77
N ILE A 726 3.44 -33.62 -26.09
CA ILE A 726 3.66 -34.81 -26.90
C ILE A 726 4.99 -34.66 -27.66
N PRO A 727 5.95 -35.59 -27.48
CA PRO A 727 7.21 -35.57 -28.22
C PRO A 727 6.96 -35.68 -29.73
N SER A 728 7.48 -34.73 -30.51
CA SER A 728 7.47 -34.81 -31.98
C SER A 728 8.78 -35.39 -32.50
N THR A 729 8.71 -36.24 -33.53
CA THR A 729 9.89 -36.75 -34.26
C THR A 729 10.44 -35.74 -35.27
N SER A 730 9.79 -34.59 -35.44
CA SER A 730 10.23 -33.54 -36.38
C SER A 730 11.42 -32.76 -35.81
N SER A 731 12.49 -32.60 -36.60
CA SER A 731 13.63 -31.72 -36.30
C SER A 731 13.32 -30.22 -36.38
N TYR A 732 12.07 -29.85 -36.70
CA TYR A 732 11.61 -28.46 -36.63
C TYR A 732 11.52 -28.04 -35.16
N GLN A 733 12.06 -26.85 -34.85
CA GLN A 733 12.03 -26.27 -33.51
C GLN A 733 10.61 -26.34 -32.89
N PRO A 734 10.51 -26.53 -31.57
CA PRO A 734 9.21 -26.53 -30.91
C PRO A 734 8.44 -25.26 -31.27
N ARG A 735 7.15 -25.38 -31.55
CA ARG A 735 6.23 -24.24 -31.66
C ARG A 735 5.50 -24.12 -30.32
N GLY A 736 5.26 -22.91 -29.85
CA GLY A 736 4.51 -22.67 -28.61
C GLY A 736 5.19 -21.69 -27.67
N ILE A 737 4.67 -21.61 -26.44
CA ILE A 737 5.08 -20.59 -25.46
C ILE A 737 6.57 -20.66 -25.12
N GLN A 738 7.16 -21.86 -25.11
CA GLN A 738 8.60 -22.01 -24.83
C GLN A 738 9.47 -21.27 -25.86
N THR A 739 9.08 -21.27 -27.12
CA THR A 739 9.80 -20.57 -28.20
C THR A 739 9.61 -19.07 -28.10
N GLU A 740 8.41 -18.62 -27.75
CA GLU A 740 8.14 -17.20 -27.48
C GLU A 740 8.94 -16.70 -26.26
N LEU A 741 9.09 -17.52 -25.22
CA LEU A 741 9.96 -17.24 -24.08
C LEU A 741 11.43 -17.08 -24.53
N ASP A 742 11.96 -18.07 -25.25
CA ASP A 742 13.38 -18.10 -25.60
C ASP A 742 13.75 -17.08 -26.72
N GLU A 743 12.85 -16.75 -27.65
CA GLU A 743 13.14 -15.87 -28.80
C GLU A 743 12.57 -14.44 -28.67
N ILE A 744 11.40 -14.28 -28.03
CA ILE A 744 10.69 -12.99 -27.98
C ILE A 744 10.87 -12.33 -26.61
N GLU A 745 10.43 -12.98 -25.53
CA GLU A 745 10.51 -12.42 -24.16
C GLU A 745 11.97 -12.18 -23.76
N THR A 746 12.86 -13.16 -24.00
CA THR A 746 14.29 -13.03 -23.71
C THR A 746 14.94 -11.86 -24.46
N ARG A 747 14.52 -11.58 -25.70
CA ARG A 747 15.02 -10.43 -26.49
C ARG A 747 14.44 -9.09 -26.02
N LEU A 748 13.19 -9.10 -25.56
CA LEU A 748 12.53 -7.90 -25.01
C LEU A 748 12.88 -7.65 -23.54
N GLU A 749 13.63 -8.57 -22.92
CA GLU A 749 14.05 -8.53 -21.50
C GLU A 749 12.87 -8.36 -20.53
N THR A 750 11.67 -8.77 -20.95
CA THR A 750 10.42 -8.69 -20.18
C THR A 750 9.63 -9.98 -20.39
N TYR A 751 9.02 -10.51 -19.33
CA TYR A 751 8.46 -11.87 -19.32
C TYR A 751 6.98 -11.96 -18.93
N PRO A 752 6.07 -11.16 -19.53
CA PRO A 752 4.65 -11.17 -19.18
C PRO A 752 3.93 -12.48 -19.56
N LEU A 753 4.22 -13.10 -20.70
CA LEU A 753 3.61 -14.36 -21.13
C LEU A 753 4.00 -15.51 -20.20
N THR A 754 5.27 -15.58 -19.80
CA THR A 754 5.74 -16.56 -18.81
C THR A 754 5.03 -16.39 -17.47
N ARG A 755 4.89 -15.15 -16.97
CA ARG A 755 4.11 -14.87 -15.75
C ARG A 755 2.65 -15.27 -15.90
N GLY A 756 2.02 -14.94 -17.02
CA GLY A 756 0.64 -15.35 -17.33
C GLY A 756 0.45 -16.87 -17.31
N LEU A 757 1.38 -17.63 -17.91
CA LEU A 757 1.34 -19.09 -17.92
C LEU A 757 1.56 -19.69 -16.52
N LEU A 758 2.57 -19.21 -15.78
CA LEU A 758 2.81 -19.66 -14.41
C LEU A 758 1.60 -19.37 -13.51
N LYS A 759 0.92 -18.23 -13.70
CA LYS A 759 -0.28 -17.90 -12.95
C LYS A 759 -1.45 -18.83 -13.29
N LEU A 760 -1.63 -19.17 -14.56
CA LEU A 760 -2.62 -20.15 -14.98
C LEU A 760 -2.35 -21.53 -14.33
N LEU A 761 -1.11 -22.01 -14.39
CA LEU A 761 -0.74 -23.29 -13.77
C LEU A 761 -0.92 -23.28 -12.25
N ASP A 762 -0.57 -22.18 -11.57
CA ASP A 762 -0.85 -21.99 -10.14
C ASP A 762 -2.34 -22.15 -9.85
N THR A 763 -3.21 -21.42 -10.56
CA THR A 763 -4.66 -21.54 -10.33
C THR A 763 -5.22 -22.93 -10.65
N LEU A 764 -4.80 -23.55 -11.76
CA LEU A 764 -5.31 -24.86 -12.14
C LEU A 764 -4.93 -25.96 -11.14
N THR A 765 -3.79 -25.83 -10.47
CA THR A 765 -3.34 -26.79 -9.47
C THR A 765 -4.08 -26.65 -8.13
N ASP A 766 -4.78 -25.54 -7.87
CA ASP A 766 -5.66 -25.39 -6.68
C ASP A 766 -6.81 -26.41 -6.67
N SER A 767 -7.36 -26.72 -7.85
CA SER A 767 -8.44 -27.72 -8.02
C SER A 767 -7.94 -29.17 -8.10
N GLY A 768 -6.63 -29.37 -7.98
CA GLY A 768 -5.97 -30.66 -8.18
C GLY A 768 -5.61 -30.94 -9.64
N ILE A 769 -4.69 -31.89 -9.83
CA ILE A 769 -4.19 -32.29 -11.15
C ILE A 769 -4.90 -33.59 -11.58
N PRO A 770 -5.54 -33.64 -12.76
CA PRO A 770 -6.16 -34.86 -13.25
C PRO A 770 -5.12 -35.98 -13.41
N ARG A 771 -5.35 -37.15 -12.80
CA ARG A 771 -4.44 -38.30 -12.94
C ARG A 771 -4.30 -38.76 -14.39
N THR A 772 -5.37 -38.66 -15.17
CA THR A 772 -5.41 -39.04 -16.59
C THR A 772 -5.00 -37.90 -17.53
N LEU A 773 -4.34 -36.84 -17.03
CA LEU A 773 -3.94 -35.70 -17.85
C LEU A 773 -3.00 -36.14 -18.98
N GLY A 774 -3.41 -35.92 -20.23
CA GLY A 774 -2.66 -36.36 -21.42
C GLY A 774 -2.77 -37.85 -21.73
N ALA A 775 -3.72 -38.57 -21.12
CA ALA A 775 -3.93 -40.00 -21.39
C ALA A 775 -4.29 -40.29 -22.85
N GLY A 776 -3.61 -41.27 -23.44
CA GLY A 776 -3.72 -41.64 -24.85
C GLY A 776 -2.42 -41.36 -25.61
N PRO A 777 -2.08 -40.08 -25.90
CA PRO A 777 -0.89 -39.74 -26.69
C PRO A 777 0.43 -39.77 -25.91
N ARG A 778 0.41 -39.68 -24.57
CA ARG A 778 1.60 -39.74 -23.71
C ARG A 778 1.29 -40.47 -22.41
N ILE A 779 2.33 -40.73 -21.60
CA ILE A 779 2.15 -41.22 -20.22
C ILE A 779 1.38 -40.14 -19.45
N PRO A 780 0.24 -40.47 -18.81
CA PRO A 780 -0.58 -39.46 -18.14
C PRO A 780 0.11 -38.87 -16.90
N GLY A 781 -0.10 -37.58 -16.66
CA GLY A 781 0.43 -36.86 -15.49
C GLY A 781 1.00 -35.47 -15.81
N PHE A 782 1.58 -34.82 -14.81
CA PHE A 782 1.98 -33.39 -14.86
C PHE A 782 3.38 -33.12 -15.44
N ASP A 783 4.19 -34.16 -15.67
CA ASP A 783 5.62 -34.06 -15.95
C ASP A 783 6.04 -33.08 -17.04
N PRO A 784 5.34 -32.95 -18.19
CA PRO A 784 5.74 -31.96 -19.21
C PRO A 784 5.68 -30.52 -18.70
N TYR A 785 4.66 -30.19 -17.90
CA TYR A 785 4.52 -28.88 -17.27
C TYR A 785 5.57 -28.67 -16.18
N PHE A 786 5.81 -29.68 -15.34
CA PHE A 786 6.87 -29.63 -14.32
C PHE A 786 8.25 -29.42 -14.97
N THR A 787 8.53 -30.14 -16.06
CA THR A 787 9.78 -30.04 -16.83
C THR A 787 9.95 -28.65 -17.41
N PHE A 788 8.89 -28.04 -17.96
CA PHE A 788 8.92 -26.65 -18.43
C PHE A 788 9.22 -25.68 -17.27
N ILE A 789 8.51 -25.76 -16.16
CA ILE A 789 8.71 -24.87 -15.00
C ILE A 789 10.16 -24.96 -14.50
N VAL A 790 10.70 -26.17 -14.36
CA VAL A 790 12.06 -26.38 -13.85
C VAL A 790 13.12 -25.98 -14.87
N ASN A 791 13.13 -26.62 -16.05
CA ASN A 791 14.25 -26.54 -16.99
C ASN A 791 14.18 -25.31 -17.88
N SER A 792 12.97 -24.88 -18.25
CA SER A 792 12.79 -23.75 -19.16
C SER A 792 12.63 -22.43 -18.42
N VAL A 793 12.18 -22.41 -17.16
CA VAL A 793 11.96 -21.16 -16.40
C VAL A 793 12.91 -21.03 -15.22
N PHE A 794 12.75 -21.86 -14.19
CA PHE A 794 13.44 -21.70 -12.89
C PHE A 794 14.96 -21.78 -13.01
N LEU A 795 15.50 -22.85 -13.62
CA LEU A 795 16.95 -23.03 -13.73
C LEU A 795 17.64 -21.99 -14.63
N LYS A 796 16.88 -21.38 -15.55
CA LYS A 796 17.39 -20.33 -16.45
C LYS A 796 17.21 -18.91 -15.89
N CYS A 797 16.59 -18.73 -14.72
CA CYS A 797 16.27 -17.39 -14.20
C CYS A 797 17.53 -16.52 -13.97
N ASN A 798 18.67 -17.11 -13.61
CA ASN A 798 19.93 -16.35 -13.45
C ASN A 798 20.68 -16.11 -14.78
N SER A 799 20.34 -16.86 -15.83
CA SER A 799 21.00 -16.75 -17.15
C SER A 799 20.32 -15.77 -18.10
N ARG A 800 19.11 -15.32 -17.76
CA ARG A 800 18.28 -14.46 -18.60
C ARG A 800 18.47 -12.98 -18.27
N PRO A 801 18.42 -12.07 -19.27
CA PRO A 801 18.43 -10.63 -19.05
C PRO A 801 17.05 -10.14 -18.59
N TYR A 802 17.02 -9.12 -17.73
CA TYR A 802 15.80 -8.49 -17.22
C TYR A 802 15.93 -6.98 -17.29
N LYS A 803 14.95 -6.33 -17.91
CA LYS A 803 14.87 -4.86 -17.95
C LYS A 803 14.59 -4.28 -16.57
N ASN A 804 13.75 -4.96 -15.79
CA ASN A 804 13.50 -4.66 -14.38
C ASN A 804 14.06 -5.79 -13.50
N PRO A 805 15.03 -5.53 -12.59
CA PRO A 805 15.57 -6.56 -11.71
C PRO A 805 14.51 -7.22 -10.81
N ASP A 806 13.41 -6.53 -10.50
CA ASP A 806 12.34 -7.08 -9.67
C ASP A 806 11.60 -8.23 -10.37
N GLU A 807 11.49 -8.20 -11.71
CA GLU A 807 10.80 -9.23 -12.49
C GLU A 807 11.52 -10.58 -12.39
N LYS A 808 12.86 -10.58 -12.20
CA LYS A 808 13.63 -11.79 -11.92
C LYS A 808 13.09 -12.49 -10.68
N TRP A 809 12.93 -11.74 -9.59
CA TRP A 809 12.46 -12.26 -8.31
C TRP A 809 10.98 -12.64 -8.37
N GLU A 810 10.15 -11.87 -9.08
CA GLU A 810 8.75 -12.19 -9.30
C GLU A 810 8.58 -13.57 -9.98
N ILE A 811 9.25 -13.82 -11.11
CA ILE A 811 9.17 -15.12 -11.81
C ILE A 811 9.73 -16.25 -10.96
N THR A 812 10.87 -16.01 -10.29
CA THR A 812 11.50 -17.00 -9.42
C THR A 812 10.56 -17.39 -8.28
N GLY A 813 9.92 -16.41 -7.66
CA GLY A 813 8.91 -16.61 -6.61
C GLY A 813 7.70 -17.39 -7.10
N MET A 814 7.20 -17.12 -8.32
CA MET A 814 6.10 -17.89 -8.90
C MET A 814 6.44 -19.37 -9.11
N CYS A 815 7.67 -19.69 -9.55
CA CYS A 815 8.14 -21.07 -9.65
C CYS A 815 8.26 -21.74 -8.27
N LEU A 816 8.87 -21.05 -7.31
CA LEU A 816 9.06 -21.55 -5.94
C LEU A 816 7.72 -21.80 -5.25
N LYS A 817 6.74 -20.91 -5.42
CA LYS A 817 5.38 -21.08 -4.90
C LYS A 817 4.70 -22.34 -5.43
N LEU A 818 4.89 -22.67 -6.71
CA LEU A 818 4.41 -23.93 -7.28
C LEU A 818 5.11 -25.14 -6.64
N PHE A 819 6.44 -25.10 -6.47
CA PHE A 819 7.18 -26.19 -5.82
C PHE A 819 6.75 -26.38 -4.36
N GLU A 820 6.57 -25.28 -3.63
CA GLU A 820 6.06 -25.24 -2.26
C GLU A 820 4.67 -25.88 -2.18
N LYS A 821 3.75 -25.47 -3.06
CA LYS A 821 2.41 -26.05 -3.17
C LYS A 821 2.46 -27.55 -3.43
N PHE A 822 3.29 -28.00 -4.38
CA PHE A 822 3.44 -29.42 -4.69
C PHE A 822 3.96 -30.23 -3.52
N ILE A 823 4.90 -29.71 -2.73
CA ILE A 823 5.47 -30.44 -1.59
C ILE A 823 4.58 -30.38 -0.34
N GLN A 824 3.86 -29.29 -0.12
CA GLN A 824 2.93 -29.15 1.01
C GLN A 824 1.77 -30.13 0.90
N HIS A 825 1.20 -30.31 -0.30
CA HIS A 825 0.10 -31.24 -0.55
C HIS A 825 0.56 -32.69 -0.80
N TYR A 826 1.87 -32.97 -0.79
CA TYR A 826 2.39 -34.31 -1.06
C TYR A 826 2.49 -35.17 0.21
N SER A 827 2.06 -36.43 0.07
CA SER A 827 2.30 -37.50 1.01
C SER A 827 2.88 -38.69 0.22
N PRO A 828 4.09 -39.16 0.54
CA PRO A 828 4.70 -40.30 -0.15
C PRO A 828 3.85 -41.58 -0.05
N GLU A 829 3.65 -42.25 -1.19
CA GLU A 829 2.93 -43.53 -1.32
C GLU A 829 3.74 -44.54 -2.14
N MET A 830 3.50 -45.85 -1.95
CA MET A 830 4.22 -46.92 -2.69
C MET A 830 4.03 -46.82 -4.21
N SER A 831 2.89 -46.31 -4.67
CA SER A 831 2.59 -46.11 -6.09
C SER A 831 3.49 -45.09 -6.77
N ASP A 832 4.14 -44.20 -6.01
CA ASP A 832 4.99 -43.15 -6.57
C ASP A 832 6.32 -43.68 -7.11
N PHE A 833 6.73 -44.88 -6.67
CA PHE A 833 8.03 -45.48 -6.93
C PHE A 833 7.94 -46.65 -7.93
N GLN A 834 7.21 -46.48 -9.04
CA GLN A 834 7.03 -47.54 -10.04
C GLN A 834 8.15 -47.56 -11.10
N ASN A 835 8.49 -48.75 -11.61
CA ASN A 835 9.43 -48.92 -12.73
C ASN A 835 8.75 -48.66 -14.09
N ALA A 836 9.47 -48.02 -15.02
CA ALA A 836 9.00 -47.48 -16.30
C ALA A 836 8.46 -48.47 -17.37
N VAL A 837 8.04 -49.69 -16.99
CA VAL A 837 7.78 -50.79 -17.94
C VAL A 837 6.36 -51.39 -17.82
N ALA A 838 5.47 -50.82 -17.00
CA ALA A 838 4.12 -51.37 -16.78
C ALA A 838 3.03 -50.74 -17.69
N PRO A 839 2.07 -51.51 -18.21
CA PRO A 839 1.09 -51.04 -19.22
C PRO A 839 -0.04 -50.12 -18.72
N ASN A 840 -0.16 -49.85 -17.41
CA ASN A 840 -1.15 -48.94 -16.81
C ASN A 840 -0.47 -47.78 -16.03
N GLN A 841 0.67 -47.32 -16.52
CA GLN A 841 1.53 -46.38 -15.78
C GLN A 841 0.99 -44.95 -15.83
N PHE A 842 0.96 -44.32 -14.66
CA PHE A 842 0.79 -42.88 -14.47
C PHE A 842 2.14 -42.31 -14.03
N ASN A 843 2.46 -41.08 -14.42
CA ASN A 843 3.60 -40.41 -13.84
C ASN A 843 3.37 -40.14 -12.34
N SER A 844 4.47 -40.12 -11.61
CA SER A 844 4.46 -39.78 -10.19
C SER A 844 3.95 -38.34 -9.98
N PRO A 845 3.35 -38.02 -8.82
CA PRO A 845 2.85 -36.67 -8.56
C PRO A 845 3.99 -35.63 -8.52
N PRO A 846 3.74 -34.34 -8.80
CA PRO A 846 4.79 -33.31 -8.82
C PRO A 846 5.59 -33.19 -7.52
N GLY A 847 4.96 -33.45 -6.36
CA GLY A 847 5.64 -33.47 -5.06
C GLY A 847 6.70 -34.57 -4.94
N TYR A 848 6.51 -35.72 -5.61
CA TYR A 848 7.55 -36.75 -5.74
C TYR A 848 8.77 -36.20 -6.48
N HIS A 849 8.57 -35.48 -7.59
CA HIS A 849 9.68 -34.90 -8.36
C HIS A 849 10.44 -33.83 -7.57
N VAL A 850 9.74 -32.97 -6.81
CA VAL A 850 10.39 -32.02 -5.88
C VAL A 850 11.22 -32.77 -4.84
N MET A 851 10.69 -33.85 -4.24
CA MET A 851 11.45 -34.69 -3.30
C MET A 851 12.71 -35.30 -3.93
N VAL A 852 12.62 -35.79 -5.17
CA VAL A 852 13.77 -36.33 -5.91
C VAL A 852 14.83 -35.24 -6.14
N GLN A 853 14.42 -34.06 -6.60
CA GLN A 853 15.33 -32.94 -6.84
C GLN A 853 16.05 -32.49 -5.55
N MET A 854 15.34 -32.44 -4.42
CA MET A 854 15.91 -32.03 -3.13
C MET A 854 16.80 -33.10 -2.47
N ASN A 855 16.64 -34.38 -2.83
CA ASN A 855 17.44 -35.50 -2.31
C ASN A 855 18.47 -36.04 -3.34
N THR A 856 18.77 -35.24 -4.35
CA THR A 856 19.87 -35.46 -5.29
C THR A 856 20.75 -34.21 -5.36
N LYS A 857 21.98 -34.33 -5.85
CA LYS A 857 22.85 -33.17 -6.13
C LYS A 857 22.37 -32.46 -7.40
N SER A 858 21.11 -32.01 -7.40
CA SER A 858 20.46 -31.38 -8.55
C SER A 858 20.78 -29.90 -8.66
N ASP A 859 20.64 -29.35 -9.85
CA ASP A 859 20.72 -27.90 -10.08
C ASP A 859 19.60 -27.14 -9.38
N VAL A 860 18.44 -27.78 -9.17
CA VAL A 860 17.31 -27.19 -8.43
C VAL A 860 17.69 -26.96 -6.97
N LEU A 861 18.26 -27.97 -6.31
CA LEU A 861 18.75 -27.85 -4.94
C LEU A 861 19.83 -26.77 -4.86
N ASN A 862 20.80 -26.80 -5.78
CA ASN A 862 21.89 -25.81 -5.80
C ASN A 862 21.35 -24.38 -5.96
N LEU A 863 20.33 -24.18 -6.80
CA LEU A 863 19.71 -22.88 -7.00
C LEU A 863 18.89 -22.42 -5.78
N ILE A 864 18.13 -23.31 -5.13
CA ILE A 864 17.41 -23.00 -3.89
C ILE A 864 18.38 -22.55 -2.79
N LEU A 865 19.48 -23.29 -2.59
CA LEU A 865 20.51 -22.90 -1.61
C LEU A 865 21.22 -21.59 -1.99
N ALA A 866 21.46 -21.38 -3.28
CA ALA A 866 22.01 -20.13 -3.79
C ALA A 866 21.11 -18.92 -3.50
N ILE A 867 19.80 -19.06 -3.69
CA ILE A 867 18.81 -18.01 -3.42
C ILE A 867 18.80 -17.66 -1.92
N VAL A 868 18.80 -18.67 -1.04
CA VAL A 868 18.87 -18.44 0.42
C VAL A 868 20.15 -17.70 0.80
N ASN A 869 21.30 -18.10 0.25
CA ASN A 869 22.57 -17.45 0.53
C ASN A 869 22.65 -16.01 -0.02
N GLU A 870 22.12 -15.76 -1.21
CA GLU A 870 21.99 -14.41 -1.78
C GLU A 870 21.10 -13.54 -0.89
N GLY A 871 19.98 -14.09 -0.43
CA GLY A 871 19.07 -13.46 0.52
C GLY A 871 19.73 -13.03 1.83
N ILE A 872 20.53 -13.92 2.44
CA ILE A 872 21.29 -13.60 3.66
C ILE A 872 22.21 -12.40 3.42
N ASN A 873 22.98 -12.40 2.33
CA ASN A 873 23.90 -11.29 2.02
C ASN A 873 23.16 -9.96 1.81
N ILE A 874 22.00 -10.02 1.15
CA ILE A 874 21.16 -8.84 0.93
C ILE A 874 20.63 -8.32 2.26
N PHE A 875 20.05 -9.18 3.10
CA PHE A 875 19.44 -8.76 4.36
C PHE A 875 20.46 -8.35 5.43
N ASP A 876 21.64 -8.96 5.45
CA ASP A 876 22.75 -8.57 6.34
C ASP A 876 23.33 -7.19 5.98
N SER A 877 23.08 -6.69 4.76
CA SER A 877 23.44 -5.33 4.39
C SER A 877 22.54 -4.27 5.02
N TYR A 878 21.32 -4.64 5.43
CA TYR A 878 20.32 -3.76 6.04
C TYR A 878 19.93 -2.51 5.22
N LYS A 879 20.25 -2.49 3.92
CA LYS A 879 19.90 -1.41 2.99
C LYS A 879 18.58 -1.71 2.27
N PRO A 880 17.76 -0.68 1.98
CA PRO A 880 16.57 -0.87 1.15
C PRO A 880 16.99 -1.26 -0.26
N ILE A 881 16.31 -2.25 -0.83
CA ILE A 881 16.52 -2.71 -2.20
C ILE A 881 15.22 -2.68 -2.99
N SER A 882 15.31 -2.41 -4.29
CA SER A 882 14.17 -2.58 -5.20
C SER A 882 13.68 -4.03 -5.15
N GLY A 883 12.37 -4.23 -5.14
CA GLY A 883 11.77 -5.55 -5.13
C GLY A 883 12.00 -6.37 -3.85
N GLN A 884 12.34 -5.73 -2.71
CA GLN A 884 12.60 -6.42 -1.44
C GLN A 884 11.52 -7.46 -1.08
N LYS A 885 10.24 -7.10 -1.27
CA LYS A 885 9.11 -7.99 -1.01
C LYS A 885 9.19 -9.29 -1.82
N TYR A 886 9.56 -9.23 -3.10
CA TYR A 886 9.71 -10.43 -3.94
C TYR A 886 10.87 -11.31 -3.48
N VAL A 887 11.96 -10.70 -3.01
CA VAL A 887 13.11 -11.42 -2.44
C VAL A 887 12.70 -12.14 -1.15
N GLU A 888 11.99 -11.46 -0.25
CA GLU A 888 11.45 -12.02 0.98
C GLU A 888 10.51 -13.21 0.71
N GLU A 889 9.58 -13.07 -0.23
CA GLU A 889 8.67 -14.14 -0.66
C GLU A 889 9.43 -15.35 -1.23
N CYS A 890 10.45 -15.13 -2.08
CA CYS A 890 11.27 -16.21 -2.61
C CYS A 890 11.98 -17.01 -1.51
N ILE A 891 12.60 -16.30 -0.57
CA ILE A 891 13.38 -16.93 0.52
C ILE A 891 12.44 -17.70 1.44
N LEU A 892 11.29 -17.14 1.78
CA LEU A 892 10.27 -17.83 2.56
C LEU A 892 9.83 -19.14 1.88
N SER A 893 9.51 -19.11 0.59
CA SER A 893 9.16 -20.33 -0.14
C SER A 893 10.31 -21.34 -0.17
N CYS A 894 11.56 -20.90 -0.36
CA CYS A 894 12.72 -21.78 -0.27
C CYS A 894 12.80 -22.50 1.09
N LEU A 895 12.66 -21.76 2.19
CA LEU A 895 12.70 -22.30 3.55
C LEU A 895 11.54 -23.28 3.81
N ASN A 896 10.32 -22.96 3.38
CA ASN A 896 9.16 -23.83 3.52
C ASN A 896 9.33 -25.14 2.74
N ILE A 897 9.89 -25.09 1.53
CA ILE A 897 10.24 -26.28 0.74
C ILE A 897 11.25 -27.13 1.51
N MET A 898 12.34 -26.53 2.00
CA MET A 898 13.39 -27.23 2.75
C MET A 898 12.85 -27.91 4.01
N GLU A 899 12.06 -27.19 4.81
CA GLU A 899 11.42 -27.72 6.02
C GLU A 899 10.53 -28.92 5.70
N ARG A 900 9.63 -28.77 4.71
CA ARG A 900 8.71 -29.84 4.33
C ARG A 900 9.44 -31.07 3.77
N CYS A 901 10.49 -30.88 2.98
CA CYS A 901 11.32 -31.97 2.47
C CYS A 901 12.03 -32.73 3.60
N LEU A 902 12.54 -32.03 4.62
CA LEU A 902 13.14 -32.66 5.81
C LEU A 902 12.09 -33.47 6.59
N ALA A 903 10.90 -32.93 6.77
CA ALA A 903 9.80 -33.62 7.46
C ALA A 903 9.37 -34.92 6.74
N LEU A 904 9.32 -34.92 5.42
CA LEU A 904 8.89 -36.08 4.61
C LEU A 904 10.01 -37.09 4.34
N GLN A 905 11.28 -36.73 4.57
CA GLN A 905 12.45 -37.51 4.19
C GLN A 905 12.41 -38.96 4.69
N ALA A 906 12.15 -39.18 5.98
CA ALA A 906 12.19 -40.53 6.56
C ALA A 906 11.15 -41.46 5.91
N LYS A 907 9.91 -40.98 5.75
CA LYS A 907 8.83 -41.74 5.10
C LYS A 907 9.17 -42.03 3.64
N PHE A 908 9.65 -41.04 2.91
CA PHE A 908 10.02 -41.16 1.50
C PHE A 908 11.11 -42.22 1.28
N TYR A 909 12.17 -42.22 2.10
CA TYR A 909 13.26 -43.20 2.00
C TYR A 909 12.83 -44.61 2.38
N ASN A 910 12.00 -44.78 3.40
CA ASN A 910 11.48 -46.09 3.78
C ASN A 910 10.72 -46.72 2.60
N LEU A 911 9.85 -45.95 1.95
CA LEU A 911 9.08 -46.42 0.79
C LEU A 911 9.99 -46.70 -0.42
N LEU A 912 10.94 -45.81 -0.72
CA LEU A 912 11.92 -46.01 -1.78
C LEU A 912 12.73 -47.31 -1.58
N SER A 913 13.19 -47.57 -0.35
CA SER A 913 13.97 -48.77 -0.03
C SER A 913 13.18 -50.08 -0.17
N SER A 914 11.85 -50.00 0.01
CA SER A 914 10.93 -51.13 -0.18
C SER A 914 10.42 -51.28 -1.61
N SER A 915 10.76 -50.34 -2.49
CA SER A 915 10.33 -50.31 -3.88
C SER A 915 11.39 -50.93 -4.82
N PRO A 916 10.98 -51.51 -5.96
CA PRO A 916 11.91 -51.94 -7.01
C PRO A 916 12.57 -50.77 -7.78
N CYS A 917 12.31 -49.51 -7.42
CA CYS A 917 12.85 -48.32 -8.08
C CYS A 917 14.30 -48.02 -7.66
N SER A 918 15.22 -47.97 -8.62
CA SER A 918 16.65 -47.71 -8.37
C SER A 918 17.03 -46.26 -8.68
N VAL A 919 16.52 -45.29 -7.93
CA VAL A 919 17.02 -43.90 -8.00
C VAL A 919 18.14 -43.72 -6.97
N PRO A 920 19.40 -43.46 -7.38
CA PRO A 920 20.48 -43.22 -6.44
C PRO A 920 20.26 -41.87 -5.75
N MET A 921 19.94 -41.91 -4.45
CA MET A 921 19.56 -40.72 -3.69
C MET A 921 20.53 -40.49 -2.53
N THR A 922 20.88 -39.22 -2.28
CA THR A 922 21.63 -38.80 -1.09
C THR A 922 20.66 -38.02 -0.20
N THR A 923 20.51 -38.42 1.06
CA THR A 923 19.54 -37.76 1.96
C THR A 923 19.81 -36.26 2.00
N PHE A 924 18.79 -35.44 1.77
CA PHE A 924 18.85 -33.98 1.88
C PHE A 924 19.55 -33.51 3.17
N SER A 925 19.34 -34.18 4.31
CA SER A 925 20.06 -33.90 5.56
C SER A 925 21.58 -34.05 5.44
N LYS A 926 22.07 -35.02 4.66
CA LYS A 926 23.51 -35.17 4.37
C LYS A 926 24.01 -34.14 3.36
N LEU A 927 23.16 -33.74 2.41
CA LEU A 927 23.49 -32.71 1.42
C LEU A 927 23.60 -31.33 2.08
N LEU A 928 22.76 -31.02 3.07
CA LEU A 928 22.86 -29.79 3.87
C LEU A 928 24.13 -29.72 4.71
N LEU A 929 24.63 -30.87 5.19
CA LEU A 929 25.89 -30.96 5.93
C LEU A 929 27.12 -31.06 5.02
N SER A 930 26.94 -30.94 3.70
CA SER A 930 28.05 -30.95 2.75
C SER A 930 28.57 -29.54 2.53
N VAL A 931 29.88 -29.42 2.31
CA VAL A 931 30.55 -28.12 2.13
C VAL A 931 29.86 -27.31 1.05
N ASN A 932 29.42 -26.11 1.41
CA ASN A 932 28.81 -25.19 0.48
C ASN A 932 29.85 -24.78 -0.59
N PRO A 933 29.62 -25.09 -1.88
CA PRO A 933 30.62 -24.88 -2.93
C PRO A 933 30.89 -23.39 -3.22
N ARG A 934 30.02 -22.48 -2.76
CA ARG A 934 30.21 -21.02 -2.93
C ARG A 934 30.94 -20.38 -1.76
N THR A 935 30.71 -20.85 -0.54
CA THR A 935 31.30 -20.24 0.67
C THR A 935 32.48 -21.03 1.23
N ASN A 936 32.70 -22.27 0.78
CA ASN A 936 33.64 -23.25 1.34
C ASN A 936 33.44 -23.54 2.83
N ASN A 937 32.31 -23.12 3.39
CA ASN A 937 31.94 -23.39 4.78
C ASN A 937 31.02 -24.62 4.84
N PRO A 938 31.08 -25.39 5.94
CA PRO A 938 30.20 -26.53 6.16
C PRO A 938 28.72 -26.15 6.25
#